data_AF-A0A7K2VJY1-F1
#
_entry.id   AF-A0A7K2VJY1-F1
#
_cell.length_a   1.000
_cell.length_b   1.000
_cell.length_c   1.000
_cell.angle_alpha   90.00
_cell.angle_beta   90.00
_cell.angle_gamma   90.00
#
_symmetry.space_group_name_H-M   'P 1'
#
loop_
_entity.id
_entity.type
_entity.pdbx_description
1 polymer ?
#
loop_
_entity_poly.entity_id
_entity_poly.type
_entity_poly.pdbx_seq_one_letter_code
_entity_poly.pdbx_strand_id
1 'polypeptide(L)'
;MATDTLKSRAGSGSSAAGGFGRLLLDNGALTALIVLVIALSVLSGDFLTTDNLLNIGVQAAVTAILAFGVTFVIVSAGIDLSVGSVAALSATVLAWSATSHGVPVVLAVVLALATGVAAGLVNGFLTAYGKLPPFIATLAMLSVARGLSLVISGGVPIPFPDSVSHLGDTLGNWLPVPVLVMVVMGLLAAFVLGRTYIGRSMYAIGGNEEAARLSGLRVKRQKLAVYALSGVFAAVAGVVLASRLSSAQPQAADGYELDAIAAVVIGGASLAGGTGKASGTLIGALILAVLRNGLNLLSVSAFWQQVVIGVVIALAVLLDTVRRKAGATPVAAGTGGGNRGRQAATYGLAAVVTVAIVGATSFLHNGSAPADPKLGLSLSTLNNPFFVQIREGAQAEARKRGVDLTVTDARDDASQQADQLQNFTSSGYGAVIVNPVDSDAAGNSVKAAGKADIPVIAVDRGVNKAKVAALVASDNVAGGELAARTVAEKLGGKGRIVVLQGQAGTSAARERAEGFAKGLKRFPGIKVLAQQPADFDRAKGLDVMSNLLQAHPDVQGVIAANDEMALGAIKALGAKAGRSVQVVGFDGTPDGLKAVKDGSLYASVAQQPTQLGRIAVTNALKALDGGKVAPMVKVPVKVVTRENVAGFTG
;
A
#
# COMPACT_ATOMS: atom_id res chain seq x y z
N MET A 1 37.90 53.71 4.03
CA MET A 1 38.52 54.50 2.93
C MET A 1 37.69 54.30 1.68
N ALA A 2 37.53 55.36 0.89
CA ALA A 2 36.55 55.52 -0.18
C ALA A 2 37.00 54.92 -1.54
N THR A 3 36.00 54.78 -2.42
CA THR A 3 36.01 54.64 -3.91
C THR A 3 36.70 53.38 -4.50
N ASP A 4 36.10 52.62 -5.41
CA ASP A 4 35.76 53.06 -6.77
C ASP A 4 34.52 52.43 -7.42
N THR A 5 33.87 53.29 -8.18
CA THR A 5 32.81 53.08 -9.17
C THR A 5 33.32 52.41 -10.44
N LEU A 6 32.71 51.31 -10.89
CA LEU A 6 32.50 51.05 -12.32
C LEU A 6 31.18 50.32 -12.54
N LYS A 7 30.18 51.10 -12.95
CA LYS A 7 28.87 50.64 -13.43
C LYS A 7 29.05 50.21 -14.88
N SER A 8 29.32 48.92 -15.12
CA SER A 8 29.28 48.35 -16.46
C SER A 8 27.81 48.17 -16.89
N ARG A 9 27.34 49.07 -17.76
CA ARG A 9 26.18 48.83 -18.62
C ARG A 9 26.65 47.94 -19.77
N ALA A 10 26.29 46.66 -19.72
CA ALA A 10 26.31 45.81 -20.90
C ALA A 10 24.95 45.08 -20.99
N GLY A 11 24.15 45.55 -21.95
CA GLY A 11 23.20 44.77 -22.75
C GLY A 11 22.27 43.80 -22.03
N SER A 12 21.05 44.26 -21.77
CA SER A 12 19.87 43.43 -21.71
C SER A 12 19.73 42.57 -22.96
N GLY A 13 19.92 41.26 -22.79
CA GLY A 13 19.59 40.23 -23.76
C GLY A 13 19.25 38.94 -23.03
N SER A 14 18.42 39.01 -21.99
CA SER A 14 17.91 37.82 -21.31
C SER A 14 16.88 37.15 -22.22
N SER A 15 17.35 36.26 -23.10
CA SER A 15 16.47 35.27 -23.70
C SER A 15 15.97 34.38 -22.55
N ALA A 16 14.67 34.41 -22.29
CA ALA A 16 14.02 33.52 -21.32
C ALA A 16 14.33 32.02 -21.59
N ALA A 17 14.72 31.69 -22.82
CA ALA A 17 15.20 30.38 -23.26
C ALA A 17 16.50 29.91 -22.57
N GLY A 18 17.39 30.82 -22.14
CA GLY A 18 18.66 30.47 -21.49
C GLY A 18 18.53 30.10 -20.01
N GLY A 19 17.51 30.62 -19.31
CA GLY A 19 17.29 30.38 -17.88
C GLY A 19 16.72 28.99 -17.58
N PHE A 20 15.80 28.53 -18.41
CA PHE A 20 15.16 27.21 -18.27
C PHE A 20 16.15 26.07 -18.52
N GLY A 21 16.97 26.17 -19.58
CA GLY A 21 18.01 25.19 -19.88
C GLY A 21 19.07 25.09 -18.78
N ARG A 22 19.42 26.22 -18.14
CA ARG A 22 20.37 26.25 -17.03
C ARG A 22 19.79 25.64 -15.75
N LEU A 23 18.51 25.92 -15.44
CA LEU A 23 17.78 25.32 -14.32
C LEU A 23 17.68 23.80 -14.43
N LEU A 24 17.45 23.28 -15.64
CA LEU A 24 17.41 21.84 -15.93
C LEU A 24 18.77 21.17 -15.72
N LEU A 25 19.83 21.74 -16.29
CA LEU A 25 21.19 21.21 -16.17
C LEU A 25 21.75 21.25 -14.74
N ASP A 26 21.26 22.18 -13.91
CA ASP A 26 21.67 22.32 -12.51
C ASP A 26 20.89 21.38 -11.55
N ASN A 27 19.77 20.80 -11.98
CA ASN A 27 18.92 19.93 -11.16
C ASN A 27 18.74 18.54 -11.79
N GLY A 28 19.68 17.64 -11.49
CA GLY A 28 19.71 16.29 -12.07
C GLY A 28 18.45 15.45 -11.82
N ALA A 29 17.81 15.61 -10.66
CA ALA A 29 16.55 14.94 -10.35
C ALA A 29 15.41 15.45 -11.23
N LEU A 30 15.32 16.77 -11.45
CA LEU A 30 14.28 17.36 -12.31
C LEU A 30 14.45 16.89 -13.77
N THR A 31 15.68 16.82 -14.25
CA THR A 31 15.96 16.30 -15.60
C THR A 31 15.57 14.82 -15.72
N ALA A 32 15.90 13.99 -14.72
CA ALA A 32 15.49 12.59 -14.72
C ALA A 32 13.96 12.42 -14.74
N LEU A 33 13.24 13.25 -13.96
CA LEU A 33 11.77 13.27 -13.98
C LEU A 33 11.22 13.63 -15.36
N ILE A 34 11.78 14.64 -16.03
CA ILE A 34 11.33 15.05 -17.36
C ILE A 34 11.59 13.96 -18.40
N VAL A 35 12.76 13.34 -18.38
CA VAL A 35 13.07 12.23 -19.30
C VAL A 35 12.12 11.06 -19.07
N LEU A 36 11.85 10.73 -17.81
CA LEU A 36 10.88 9.69 -17.43
C LEU A 36 9.47 10.00 -17.96
N VAL A 37 8.99 11.24 -17.77
CA VAL A 37 7.69 11.71 -18.29
C VAL A 37 7.64 11.59 -19.82
N ILE A 38 8.68 12.03 -20.53
CA ILE A 38 8.74 11.94 -22.00
C ILE A 38 8.72 10.47 -22.44
N ALA A 39 9.53 9.61 -21.83
CA ALA A 39 9.59 8.19 -22.17
C ALA A 39 8.22 7.51 -22.01
N LEU A 40 7.54 7.73 -20.87
CA LEU A 40 6.22 7.14 -20.63
C LEU A 40 5.13 7.73 -21.53
N SER A 41 5.22 9.01 -21.88
CA SER A 41 4.31 9.64 -22.84
C SER A 41 4.41 9.04 -24.24
N VAL A 42 5.61 8.60 -24.64
CA VAL A 42 5.83 7.93 -25.93
C VAL A 42 5.34 6.47 -25.89
N LEU A 43 5.48 5.81 -24.73
CA LEU A 43 5.12 4.40 -24.58
C LEU A 43 3.64 4.16 -24.29
N SER A 44 2.91 5.18 -23.83
CA SER A 44 1.47 5.08 -23.51
C SER A 44 0.72 6.34 -23.93
N GLY A 45 -0.30 6.17 -24.77
CA GLY A 45 -1.19 7.26 -25.20
C GLY A 45 -2.01 7.88 -24.06
N ASP A 46 -2.23 7.13 -22.97
CA ASP A 46 -3.06 7.55 -21.84
C ASP A 46 -2.25 8.33 -20.77
N PHE A 47 -0.92 8.33 -20.87
CA PHE A 47 -0.06 8.85 -19.80
C PHE A 47 -0.24 10.35 -19.53
N LEU A 48 -0.39 11.17 -20.58
CA LEU A 48 -0.53 12.62 -20.47
C LEU A 48 -1.99 13.09 -20.27
N THR A 49 -2.93 12.17 -20.07
CA THR A 49 -4.31 12.54 -19.75
C THR A 49 -4.38 13.29 -18.43
N THR A 50 -5.30 14.25 -18.32
CA THR A 50 -5.47 15.04 -17.10
C THR A 50 -5.76 14.16 -15.89
N ASP A 51 -6.58 13.12 -16.07
CA ASP A 51 -6.91 12.18 -15.00
C ASP A 51 -5.70 11.38 -14.54
N ASN A 52 -4.84 10.92 -15.46
CA ASN A 52 -3.63 10.21 -15.09
C ASN A 52 -2.62 11.13 -14.37
N LEU A 53 -2.45 12.37 -14.81
CA LEU A 53 -1.57 13.33 -14.14
C LEU A 53 -2.04 13.68 -12.71
N LEU A 54 -3.35 13.85 -12.51
CA LEU A 54 -3.92 14.06 -11.18
C LEU A 54 -3.75 12.81 -10.30
N ASN A 55 -3.93 11.62 -10.87
CA ASN A 55 -3.73 10.35 -10.19
C ASN A 55 -2.26 10.17 -9.74
N ILE A 56 -1.29 10.48 -10.60
CA ILE A 56 0.14 10.52 -10.22
C ILE A 56 0.36 11.45 -9.01
N GLY A 57 -0.28 12.62 -9.01
CA GLY A 57 -0.23 13.55 -7.88
C GLY A 57 -0.78 12.94 -6.58
N VAL A 58 -1.90 12.22 -6.65
CA VAL A 58 -2.49 11.52 -5.50
C VAL A 58 -1.58 10.40 -4.98
N GLN A 59 -0.99 9.62 -5.88
CA GLN A 59 -0.03 8.55 -5.55
C GLN A 59 1.23 9.12 -4.89
N ALA A 60 1.72 10.26 -5.38
CA ALA A 60 2.87 10.95 -4.80
C ALA A 60 2.58 11.56 -3.41
N ALA A 61 1.33 11.96 -3.13
CA ALA A 61 1.00 12.79 -1.98
C ALA A 61 1.44 12.18 -0.63
N VAL A 62 1.06 10.94 -0.35
CA VAL A 62 1.34 10.30 0.95
C VAL A 62 2.85 10.15 1.14
N THR A 63 3.55 9.60 0.14
CA THR A 63 5.00 9.41 0.16
C THR A 63 5.74 10.75 0.24
N ALA A 64 5.32 11.78 -0.49
CA ALA A 64 5.93 13.10 -0.45
C ALA A 64 5.78 13.77 0.92
N ILE A 65 4.60 13.69 1.54
CA ILE A 65 4.38 14.23 2.90
C ILE A 65 5.32 13.52 3.90
N LEU A 66 5.40 12.19 3.87
CA LEU A 66 6.35 11.45 4.71
C LEU A 66 7.80 11.89 4.44
N ALA A 67 8.17 11.96 3.16
CA ALA A 67 9.50 12.33 2.70
C ALA A 67 9.90 13.75 3.15
N PHE A 68 8.98 14.72 3.19
CA PHE A 68 9.27 16.05 3.74
C PHE A 68 9.65 15.99 5.23
N GLY A 69 8.96 15.18 6.03
CA GLY A 69 9.32 14.94 7.44
C GLY A 69 10.70 14.28 7.58
N VAL A 70 10.93 13.23 6.78
CA VAL A 70 12.21 12.52 6.72
C VAL A 70 13.35 13.44 6.24
N THR A 71 13.07 14.45 5.41
CA THR A 71 14.07 15.44 4.97
C THR A 71 14.66 16.19 6.16
N PHE A 72 13.87 16.55 7.16
CA PHE A 72 14.38 17.22 8.36
C PHE A 72 15.37 16.31 9.11
N VAL A 73 15.02 15.03 9.24
CA VAL A 73 15.83 14.03 9.94
C VAL A 73 17.13 13.79 9.19
N ILE A 74 17.07 13.53 7.87
CA ILE A 74 18.25 13.28 7.03
C ILE A 74 19.18 14.49 7.00
N VAL A 75 18.66 15.71 6.82
CA VAL A 75 19.47 16.94 6.83
C VAL A 75 20.22 17.09 8.15
N SER A 76 19.66 16.64 9.27
CA SER A 76 20.31 16.62 10.59
C SER A 76 21.24 15.43 10.85
N ALA A 77 21.56 14.62 9.84
CA ALA A 77 22.32 13.36 9.93
C ALA A 77 21.65 12.26 10.79
N GLY A 78 20.32 12.27 10.86
CA GLY A 78 19.52 11.21 11.48
C GLY A 78 18.91 10.24 10.47
N ILE A 79 18.25 9.20 10.97
CA ILE A 79 17.42 8.27 10.20
C ILE A 79 16.14 8.03 11.00
N ASP A 80 14.98 8.07 10.33
CA ASP A 80 13.68 7.76 10.93
C ASP A 80 12.96 6.69 10.11
N LEU A 81 13.05 5.44 10.56
CA LEU A 81 12.33 4.31 9.96
C LEU A 81 10.90 4.19 10.47
N SER A 82 10.50 4.90 11.51
CA SER A 82 9.19 4.71 12.12
C SER A 82 8.04 5.38 11.35
N VAL A 83 8.35 6.26 10.41
CA VAL A 83 7.36 7.18 9.79
C VAL A 83 6.13 6.47 9.18
N GLY A 84 6.30 5.32 8.53
CA GLY A 84 5.18 4.54 7.97
C GLY A 84 4.27 3.99 9.07
N SER A 85 4.84 3.29 10.04
CA SER A 85 4.11 2.75 11.19
C SER A 85 3.46 3.82 12.09
N VAL A 86 4.09 4.99 12.24
CA VAL A 86 3.54 6.14 12.98
C VAL A 86 2.38 6.77 12.23
N ALA A 87 2.44 6.82 10.89
CA ALA A 87 1.31 7.22 10.06
C ALA A 87 0.11 6.27 10.25
N ALA A 88 0.36 4.95 10.21
CA ALA A 88 -0.68 3.95 10.46
C ALA A 88 -1.26 4.05 11.87
N LEU A 89 -0.42 4.20 12.91
CA LEU A 89 -0.88 4.39 14.29
C LEU A 89 -1.74 5.66 14.43
N SER A 90 -1.30 6.78 13.85
CA SER A 90 -2.03 8.06 13.92
C SER A 90 -3.40 7.96 13.22
N ALA A 91 -3.46 7.29 12.07
CA ALA A 91 -4.70 6.97 11.38
C ALA A 91 -5.64 6.08 12.22
N THR A 92 -5.10 5.05 12.85
CA THR A 92 -5.85 4.15 13.74
C THR A 92 -6.40 4.88 14.94
N VAL A 93 -5.61 5.75 15.60
CA VAL A 93 -6.08 6.57 16.73
C VAL A 93 -7.20 7.51 16.30
N LEU A 94 -7.12 8.11 15.12
CA LEU A 94 -8.19 8.94 14.57
C LEU A 94 -9.48 8.12 14.40
N ALA A 95 -9.41 7.01 13.65
CA ALA A 95 -10.58 6.19 13.36
C ALA A 95 -11.18 5.58 14.63
N TRP A 96 -10.35 5.08 15.53
CA TRP A 96 -10.77 4.51 16.81
C TRP A 96 -11.46 5.53 17.72
N SER A 97 -10.92 6.74 17.82
CA SER A 97 -11.54 7.79 18.65
C SER A 97 -12.83 8.32 18.01
N ALA A 98 -12.85 8.57 16.71
CA ALA A 98 -14.01 9.13 16.03
C ALA A 98 -15.14 8.11 15.83
N THR A 99 -14.83 6.90 15.36
CA THR A 99 -15.82 5.87 15.03
C THR A 99 -16.22 5.04 16.25
N SER A 100 -15.25 4.59 17.06
CA SER A 100 -15.55 3.68 18.18
C SER A 100 -15.96 4.41 19.46
N HIS A 101 -15.49 5.64 19.67
CA HIS A 101 -15.78 6.43 20.89
C HIS A 101 -16.63 7.68 20.62
N GLY A 102 -17.02 7.95 19.37
CA GLY A 102 -17.86 9.09 19.01
C GLY A 102 -17.21 10.46 19.26
N VAL A 103 -15.88 10.51 19.38
CA VAL A 103 -15.16 11.78 19.60
C VAL A 103 -15.33 12.69 18.37
N PRO A 104 -15.61 13.99 18.55
CA PRO A 104 -15.70 14.91 17.43
C PRO A 104 -14.45 14.88 16.54
N VAL A 105 -14.65 14.85 15.22
CA VAL A 105 -13.57 14.72 14.22
C VAL A 105 -12.38 15.64 14.46
N VAL A 106 -12.65 16.91 14.76
CA VAL A 106 -11.59 17.91 14.97
C VAL A 106 -10.68 17.48 16.13
N LEU A 107 -11.28 16.98 17.21
CA LEU A 107 -10.53 16.48 18.36
C LEU A 107 -9.82 15.17 18.04
N ALA A 108 -10.44 14.27 17.25
CA ALA A 108 -9.80 13.05 16.78
C ALA A 108 -8.56 13.33 15.89
N VAL A 109 -8.62 14.36 15.03
CA VAL A 109 -7.46 14.82 14.23
C VAL A 109 -6.37 15.37 15.13
N VAL A 110 -6.72 16.17 16.16
CA VAL A 110 -5.74 16.65 17.14
C VAL A 110 -5.08 15.49 17.88
N LEU A 111 -5.84 14.46 18.27
CA LEU A 111 -5.28 13.25 18.91
C LEU A 111 -4.33 12.52 17.97
N ALA A 112 -4.69 12.36 16.68
CA ALA A 112 -3.81 11.75 15.69
C ALA A 112 -2.49 12.51 15.52
N LEU A 113 -2.55 13.84 15.43
CA LEU A 113 -1.35 14.69 15.37
C LEU A 113 -0.52 14.58 16.66
N ALA A 114 -1.17 14.56 17.82
CA ALA A 114 -0.52 14.39 19.11
C ALA A 114 0.19 13.03 19.20
N THR A 115 -0.39 11.95 18.67
CA THR A 115 0.24 10.64 18.57
C THR A 115 1.52 10.68 17.73
N GLY A 116 1.48 11.32 16.56
CA GLY A 116 2.67 11.52 15.73
C GLY A 116 3.76 12.32 16.45
N VAL A 117 3.40 13.44 17.07
CA VAL A 117 4.32 14.26 17.88
C VAL A 117 4.93 13.44 19.02
N ALA A 118 4.12 12.66 19.75
CA ALA A 118 4.59 11.85 20.85
C ALA A 118 5.60 10.79 20.40
N ALA A 119 5.31 10.07 19.32
CA ALA A 119 6.23 9.09 18.73
C ALA A 119 7.55 9.76 18.29
N GLY A 120 7.45 10.91 17.62
CA GLY A 120 8.61 11.71 17.22
C GLY A 120 9.43 12.20 18.42
N LEU A 121 8.80 12.66 19.49
CA LEU A 121 9.49 13.08 20.71
C LEU A 121 10.18 11.91 21.40
N VAL A 122 9.59 10.72 21.43
CA VAL A 122 10.23 9.51 21.95
C VAL A 122 11.49 9.18 21.15
N ASN A 123 11.41 9.16 19.82
CA ASN A 123 12.58 8.97 18.95
C ASN A 123 13.66 10.03 19.19
N GLY A 124 13.26 11.30 19.24
CA GLY A 124 14.17 12.42 19.51
C GLY A 124 14.81 12.35 20.89
N PHE A 125 14.07 11.87 21.91
CA PHE A 125 14.58 11.72 23.27
C PHE A 125 15.60 10.59 23.36
N LEU A 126 15.25 9.42 22.81
CA LEU A 126 16.13 8.24 22.80
C LEU A 126 17.45 8.52 22.06
N THR A 127 17.39 9.27 20.96
CA THR A 127 18.58 9.65 20.19
C THR A 127 19.39 10.75 20.87
N ALA A 128 18.76 11.82 21.35
CA ALA A 128 19.46 12.98 21.88
C ALA A 128 19.95 12.82 23.33
N TYR A 129 19.18 12.12 24.17
CA TYR A 129 19.44 11.94 25.59
C TYR A 129 19.84 10.50 25.92
N GLY A 130 19.14 9.54 25.34
CA GLY A 130 19.46 8.12 25.48
C GLY A 130 20.74 7.69 24.75
N LYS A 131 21.28 8.55 23.86
CA LYS A 131 22.46 8.28 23.02
C LYS A 131 22.34 7.00 22.18
N LEU A 132 21.11 6.55 21.90
CA LEU A 132 20.89 5.45 20.98
C LEU A 132 21.18 5.90 19.55
N PRO A 133 21.79 5.03 18.71
CA PRO A 133 21.86 5.29 17.28
C PRO A 133 20.46 5.54 16.68
N PRO A 134 20.27 6.56 15.83
CA PRO A 134 18.96 6.90 15.23
C PRO A 134 18.19 5.73 14.62
N PHE A 135 18.90 4.88 13.88
CA PHE A 135 18.33 3.68 13.27
C PHE A 135 17.71 2.75 14.32
N ILE A 136 18.38 2.52 15.46
CA ILE A 136 17.88 1.61 16.52
C ILE A 136 16.66 2.22 17.22
N ALA A 137 16.71 3.50 17.58
CA ALA A 137 15.60 4.17 18.25
C ALA A 137 14.33 4.13 17.38
N THR A 138 14.48 4.44 16.08
CA THR A 138 13.33 4.51 15.18
C THR A 138 12.86 3.14 14.70
N LEU A 139 13.73 2.13 14.63
CA LEU A 139 13.32 0.74 14.43
C LEU A 139 12.51 0.20 15.63
N ALA A 140 12.90 0.54 16.85
CA ALA A 140 12.12 0.20 18.04
C ALA A 140 10.75 0.87 18.01
N MET A 141 10.70 2.16 17.63
CA MET A 141 9.44 2.87 17.48
C MET A 141 8.58 2.34 16.32
N LEU A 142 9.19 1.84 15.24
CA LEU A 142 8.49 1.17 14.16
C LEU A 142 7.67 -0.01 14.70
N SER A 143 8.33 -0.90 15.45
CA SER A 143 7.69 -2.08 16.04
C SER A 143 6.60 -1.70 17.06
N VAL A 144 6.87 -0.72 17.91
CA VAL A 144 5.90 -0.26 18.91
C VAL A 144 4.69 0.39 18.25
N ALA A 145 4.88 1.27 17.25
CA ALA A 145 3.77 1.93 16.58
C ALA A 145 2.91 0.94 15.79
N ARG A 146 3.54 0.00 15.07
CA ARG A 146 2.83 -1.08 14.38
C ARG A 146 2.05 -1.97 15.37
N GLY A 147 2.69 -2.38 16.47
CA GLY A 147 2.06 -3.18 17.53
C GLY A 147 0.89 -2.47 18.20
N LEU A 148 1.03 -1.19 18.55
CA LEU A 148 -0.05 -0.40 19.13
C LEU A 148 -1.20 -0.21 18.15
N SER A 149 -0.92 -0.03 16.86
CA SER A 149 -1.95 0.06 15.82
C SER A 149 -2.78 -1.23 15.78
N LEU A 150 -2.13 -2.40 15.87
CA LEU A 150 -2.81 -3.71 15.98
C LEU A 150 -3.60 -3.86 17.28
N VAL A 151 -3.04 -3.46 18.42
CA VAL A 151 -3.72 -3.56 19.73
C VAL A 151 -4.97 -2.70 19.78
N ILE A 152 -4.89 -1.44 19.34
CA ILE A 152 -6.02 -0.49 19.35
C ILE A 152 -7.13 -0.96 18.40
N SER A 153 -6.74 -1.47 17.24
CA SER A 153 -7.68 -1.95 16.22
C SER A 153 -8.20 -3.37 16.48
N GLY A 154 -7.64 -4.11 17.44
CA GLY A 154 -7.91 -5.55 17.57
C GLY A 154 -7.47 -6.36 16.35
N GLY A 155 -6.53 -5.83 15.56
CA GLY A 155 -6.02 -6.42 14.32
C GLY A 155 -6.92 -6.23 13.11
N VAL A 156 -8.04 -5.50 13.22
CA VAL A 156 -9.03 -5.34 12.15
C VAL A 156 -9.07 -3.90 11.61
N PRO A 157 -9.30 -3.67 10.30
CA PRO A 157 -9.50 -2.32 9.79
C PRO A 157 -10.66 -1.60 10.49
N ILE A 158 -10.46 -0.33 10.84
CA ILE A 158 -11.51 0.52 11.46
C ILE A 158 -12.09 1.43 10.38
N PRO A 159 -13.41 1.36 10.08
CA PRO A 159 -14.04 2.25 9.12
C PRO A 159 -13.83 3.71 9.49
N PHE A 160 -13.45 4.52 8.51
CA PHE A 160 -13.24 5.94 8.71
C PHE A 160 -14.59 6.68 8.68
N PRO A 161 -14.82 7.69 9.54
CA PRO A 161 -16.07 8.43 9.54
C PRO A 161 -16.25 9.22 8.24
N ASP A 162 -17.49 9.27 7.73
CA ASP A 162 -17.78 9.92 6.44
C ASP A 162 -17.42 11.42 6.46
N SER A 163 -17.58 12.10 7.61
CA SER A 163 -17.18 13.50 7.82
C SER A 163 -15.68 13.77 7.60
N VAL A 164 -14.82 12.75 7.73
CA VAL A 164 -13.37 12.87 7.48
C VAL A 164 -12.99 12.29 6.12
N SER A 165 -13.82 11.40 5.55
CA SER A 165 -13.62 10.83 4.22
C SER A 165 -13.53 11.90 3.12
N HIS A 166 -14.13 13.08 3.33
CA HIS A 166 -14.01 14.22 2.41
C HIS A 166 -12.57 14.74 2.24
N LEU A 167 -11.67 14.53 3.22
CA LEU A 167 -10.25 14.84 3.05
C LEU A 167 -9.54 13.91 2.04
N GLY A 168 -10.15 12.77 1.72
CA GLY A 168 -9.71 11.86 0.65
C GLY A 168 -10.38 12.11 -0.69
N ASP A 169 -11.36 13.02 -0.76
CA ASP A 169 -12.13 13.32 -1.97
C ASP A 169 -11.47 14.44 -2.80
N THR A 170 -12.16 14.88 -3.84
CA THR A 170 -11.77 15.95 -4.76
C THR A 170 -12.50 17.25 -4.42
N LEU A 171 -11.75 18.34 -4.30
CA LEU A 171 -12.31 19.68 -4.19
C LEU A 171 -12.85 20.12 -5.55
N GLY A 172 -14.12 20.49 -5.60
CA GLY A 172 -14.77 20.99 -6.82
C GLY A 172 -14.86 19.98 -7.97
N ASN A 173 -14.68 18.67 -7.72
CA ASN A 173 -14.60 17.58 -8.71
C ASN A 173 -13.35 17.55 -9.61
N TRP A 174 -12.36 18.44 -9.44
CA TRP A 174 -11.16 18.47 -10.30
C TRP A 174 -9.83 18.46 -9.54
N LEU A 175 -9.79 18.85 -8.26
CA LEU A 175 -8.54 18.94 -7.52
C LEU A 175 -8.52 17.98 -6.33
N PRO A 176 -7.74 16.89 -6.37
CA PRO A 176 -7.65 15.96 -5.25
C PRO A 176 -7.11 16.63 -3.98
N VAL A 177 -7.85 16.52 -2.88
CA VAL A 177 -7.43 17.06 -1.58
C VAL A 177 -6.06 16.52 -1.13
N PRO A 178 -5.69 15.24 -1.35
CA PRO A 178 -4.34 14.75 -1.05
C PRO A 178 -3.22 15.58 -1.69
N VAL A 179 -3.41 16.04 -2.93
CA VAL A 179 -2.43 16.88 -3.65
C VAL A 179 -2.32 18.26 -3.01
N LEU A 180 -3.44 18.86 -2.60
CA LEU A 180 -3.45 20.14 -1.88
C LEU A 180 -2.70 20.04 -0.55
N VAL A 181 -2.97 18.99 0.24
CA VAL A 181 -2.27 18.75 1.50
C VAL A 181 -0.78 18.55 1.26
N MET A 182 -0.39 17.79 0.23
CA MET A 182 1.01 17.63 -0.16
C MET A 182 1.67 18.99 -0.46
N VAL A 183 1.02 19.87 -1.24
CA VAL A 183 1.55 21.19 -1.56
C VAL A 183 1.72 22.05 -0.30
N VAL A 184 0.71 22.09 0.57
CA VAL A 184 0.77 22.83 1.84
C VAL A 184 1.90 22.31 2.72
N MET A 185 2.01 21.00 2.89
CA MET A 185 3.07 20.38 3.70
C MET A 185 4.46 20.61 3.08
N GLY A 186 4.57 20.61 1.75
CA GLY A 186 5.80 20.93 1.05
C GLY A 186 6.23 22.39 1.23
N LEU A 187 5.28 23.34 1.19
CA LEU A 187 5.54 24.75 1.48
C LEU A 187 5.94 24.96 2.94
N LEU A 188 5.28 24.28 3.87
CA LEU A 188 5.66 24.30 5.29
C LEU A 188 7.06 23.75 5.49
N ALA A 189 7.41 22.62 4.85
CA ALA A 189 8.76 22.06 4.92
C ALA A 189 9.82 22.99 4.32
N ALA A 190 9.52 23.61 3.17
CA ALA A 190 10.40 24.59 2.56
C ALA A 190 10.61 25.82 3.45
N PHE A 191 9.55 26.31 4.10
CA PHE A 191 9.63 27.40 5.05
C PHE A 191 10.47 27.03 6.28
N VAL A 192 10.21 25.86 6.88
CA VAL A 192 10.98 25.36 8.03
C VAL A 192 12.47 25.26 7.69
N LEU A 193 12.82 24.58 6.59
CA LEU A 193 14.22 24.39 6.18
C LEU A 193 14.91 25.71 5.78
N GLY A 194 14.23 26.56 5.01
CA GLY A 194 14.85 27.73 4.38
C GLY A 194 14.80 29.01 5.21
N ARG A 195 13.83 29.16 6.11
CA ARG A 195 13.53 30.46 6.77
C ARG A 195 13.53 30.41 8.30
N THR A 196 13.48 29.23 8.93
CA THR A 196 13.44 29.15 10.40
C THR A 196 14.82 28.93 11.03
N TYR A 197 14.93 29.25 12.32
CA TYR A 197 16.11 28.92 13.13
C TYR A 197 16.33 27.41 13.23
N ILE A 198 15.25 26.63 13.39
CA ILE A 198 15.32 25.17 13.48
C ILE A 198 15.94 24.61 12.20
N GLY A 199 15.48 25.04 11.02
CA GLY A 199 16.06 24.62 9.73
C GLY A 199 17.57 24.86 9.63
N ARG A 200 18.04 26.08 9.93
CA ARG A 200 19.48 26.39 9.94
C ARG A 200 20.27 25.51 10.91
N SER A 201 19.69 25.22 12.07
CA SER A 201 20.31 24.34 13.05
C SER A 201 20.39 22.88 12.57
N MET A 202 19.40 22.39 11.80
CA MET A 202 19.44 21.05 11.19
C MET A 202 20.65 20.91 10.26
N TYR A 203 20.86 21.88 9.35
CA TYR A 203 22.02 21.87 8.45
C TYR A 203 23.36 21.95 9.20
N ALA A 204 23.45 22.80 10.23
CA ALA A 204 24.66 22.92 11.05
C ALA A 204 24.99 21.62 11.78
N ILE A 205 23.98 20.98 12.40
CA ILE A 205 24.13 19.69 13.09
C ILE A 205 24.55 18.61 12.11
N GLY A 206 23.91 18.51 10.94
CA GLY A 206 24.24 17.50 9.94
C GLY A 206 25.60 17.70 9.27
N GLY A 207 26.09 18.94 9.19
CA GLY A 207 27.44 19.22 8.69
C GLY A 207 28.53 18.78 9.67
N ASN A 208 28.38 19.15 10.95
CA ASN A 208 29.24 18.68 12.03
C ASN A 208 28.58 18.94 13.40
N GLU A 209 28.09 17.87 14.04
CA GLU A 209 27.37 17.95 15.31
C GLU A 209 28.23 18.54 16.45
N GLU A 210 29.52 18.22 16.48
CA GLU A 210 30.46 18.69 17.49
C GLU A 210 30.70 20.20 17.34
N ALA A 211 30.96 20.66 16.11
CA ALA A 211 31.14 22.07 15.81
C ALA A 211 29.87 22.89 16.08
N ALA A 212 28.69 22.33 15.75
CA ALA A 212 27.40 22.94 16.07
C ALA A 212 27.22 23.14 17.58
N ARG A 213 27.59 22.13 18.39
CA ARG A 213 27.53 22.22 19.85
C ARG A 213 28.51 23.27 20.40
N LEU A 214 29.75 23.27 19.93
CA LEU A 214 30.76 24.24 20.33
C LEU A 214 30.40 25.68 19.90
N SER A 215 29.63 25.83 18.83
CA SER A 215 29.08 27.10 18.36
C SER A 215 27.82 27.55 19.12
N GLY A 216 27.47 26.88 20.23
CA GLY A 216 26.39 27.27 21.14
C GLY A 216 25.00 26.72 20.79
N LEU A 217 24.86 25.86 19.76
CA LEU A 217 23.58 25.23 19.45
C LEU A 217 23.22 24.20 20.53
N ARG A 218 21.98 24.27 21.02
CA ARG A 218 21.41 23.25 21.92
C ARG A 218 21.02 22.00 21.13
N VAL A 219 22.01 21.28 20.60
CA VAL A 219 21.85 20.13 19.70
C VAL A 219 20.78 19.15 20.17
N LYS A 220 20.79 18.78 21.46
CA LYS A 220 19.81 17.84 22.03
C LYS A 220 18.36 18.31 21.88
N ARG A 221 18.09 19.60 22.12
CA ARG A 221 16.75 20.18 21.96
C ARG A 221 16.36 20.29 20.49
N GLN A 222 17.33 20.55 19.61
CA GLN A 222 17.05 20.59 18.17
C GLN A 222 16.69 19.21 17.65
N LYS A 223 17.42 18.15 18.03
CA LYS A 223 17.08 16.76 17.68
C LYS A 223 15.66 16.38 18.13
N LEU A 224 15.25 16.72 19.36
CA LEU A 224 13.86 16.55 19.80
C LEU A 224 12.84 17.21 18.84
N ALA A 225 13.08 18.47 18.48
CA ALA A 225 12.20 19.19 17.57
C ALA A 225 12.20 18.58 16.15
N VAL A 226 13.35 18.10 15.65
CA VAL A 226 13.46 17.45 14.34
C VAL A 226 12.56 16.21 14.26
N TYR A 227 12.67 15.29 15.21
CA TYR A 227 11.86 14.07 15.19
C TYR A 227 10.39 14.35 15.51
N ALA A 228 10.08 15.34 16.35
CA ALA A 228 8.69 15.78 16.56
C ALA A 228 8.05 16.29 15.26
N LEU A 229 8.77 17.10 14.46
CA LEU A 229 8.32 17.55 13.15
C LEU A 229 8.15 16.38 12.16
N SER A 230 9.08 15.41 12.16
CA SER A 230 8.93 14.15 11.40
C SER A 230 7.61 13.45 11.75
N GLY A 231 7.33 13.33 13.06
CA GLY A 231 6.10 12.76 13.59
C GLY A 231 4.82 13.49 13.18
N VAL A 232 4.83 14.82 13.11
CA VAL A 232 3.69 15.62 12.58
C VAL A 232 3.42 15.28 11.13
N PHE A 233 4.46 15.25 10.29
CA PHE A 233 4.32 14.92 8.87
C PHE A 233 3.84 13.48 8.69
N ALA A 234 4.34 12.54 9.50
CA ALA A 234 3.84 11.16 9.54
C ALA A 234 2.35 11.07 9.90
N ALA A 235 1.91 11.80 10.93
CA ALA A 235 0.50 11.84 11.31
C ALA A 235 -0.38 12.41 10.19
N VAL A 236 0.02 13.53 9.57
CA VAL A 236 -0.74 14.12 8.44
C VAL A 236 -0.81 13.15 7.26
N ALA A 237 0.29 12.49 6.90
CA ALA A 237 0.30 11.48 5.85
C ALA A 237 -0.64 10.31 6.17
N GLY A 238 -0.67 9.85 7.43
CA GLY A 238 -1.59 8.81 7.89
C GLY A 238 -3.06 9.22 7.77
N VAL A 239 -3.40 10.45 8.16
CA VAL A 239 -4.76 10.99 8.00
C VAL A 239 -5.15 11.06 6.53
N VAL A 240 -4.27 11.55 5.65
CA VAL A 240 -4.52 11.60 4.20
C VAL A 240 -4.73 10.20 3.64
N LEU A 241 -3.89 9.23 4.02
CA LEU A 241 -3.98 7.85 3.57
C LEU A 241 -5.30 7.20 4.01
N ALA A 242 -5.65 7.29 5.29
CA ALA A 242 -6.89 6.70 5.79
C ALA A 242 -8.15 7.39 5.24
N SER A 243 -8.08 8.71 4.98
CA SER A 243 -9.17 9.43 4.32
C SER A 243 -9.34 8.97 2.87
N ARG A 244 -8.23 8.79 2.15
CA ARG A 244 -8.22 8.25 0.78
C ARG A 244 -8.88 6.87 0.72
N LEU A 245 -8.57 6.02 1.68
CA LEU A 245 -9.11 4.66 1.78
C LEU A 245 -10.49 4.62 2.46
N SER A 246 -10.99 5.68 3.10
CA SER A 246 -12.18 5.60 3.97
C SER A 246 -12.11 4.47 5.03
N SER A 247 -10.90 4.03 5.38
CA SER A 247 -10.64 2.95 6.33
C SER A 247 -9.23 3.14 6.92
N ALA A 248 -9.11 3.02 8.24
CA ALA A 248 -7.81 2.98 8.90
C ALA A 248 -7.34 1.53 9.01
N GLN A 249 -6.34 1.18 8.20
CA GLN A 249 -5.73 -0.15 8.21
C GLN A 249 -4.52 -0.17 9.15
N PRO A 250 -4.48 -1.06 10.14
CA PRO A 250 -3.39 -1.09 11.10
C PRO A 250 -2.05 -1.48 10.48
N GLN A 251 -2.07 -2.18 9.34
CA GLN A 251 -0.92 -2.54 8.51
C GLN A 251 -0.62 -1.55 7.38
N ALA A 252 -1.33 -0.42 7.27
CA ALA A 252 -1.09 0.58 6.22
C ALA A 252 0.35 1.13 6.23
N ALA A 253 0.73 1.73 5.11
CA ALA A 253 2.02 2.42 4.92
C ALA A 253 3.25 1.54 5.24
N ASP A 254 3.14 0.24 5.00
CA ASP A 254 4.25 -0.69 5.18
C ASP A 254 5.32 -0.49 4.10
N GLY A 255 6.58 -0.32 4.51
CA GLY A 255 7.68 0.00 3.60
C GLY A 255 7.71 1.44 3.09
N TYR A 256 6.73 2.29 3.45
CA TYR A 256 6.68 3.68 3.01
C TYR A 256 7.82 4.52 3.60
N GLU A 257 8.41 4.10 4.71
CA GLU A 257 9.64 4.67 5.25
C GLU A 257 10.83 4.54 4.29
N LEU A 258 10.94 3.41 3.58
CA LEU A 258 11.99 3.18 2.59
C LEU A 258 11.75 4.03 1.34
N ASP A 259 10.48 4.13 0.91
CA ASP A 259 10.07 5.01 -0.19
C ASP A 259 10.35 6.49 0.13
N ALA A 260 10.05 6.92 1.36
CA ALA A 260 10.30 8.28 1.81
C ALA A 260 11.81 8.61 1.83
N ILE A 261 12.64 7.71 2.37
CA ILE A 261 14.10 7.87 2.34
C ILE A 261 14.61 7.89 0.89
N ALA A 262 14.13 6.99 0.04
CA ALA A 262 14.47 6.96 -1.37
C ALA A 262 14.12 8.26 -2.09
N ALA A 263 12.91 8.79 -1.88
CA ALA A 263 12.48 10.07 -2.45
C ALA A 263 13.41 11.22 -2.02
N VAL A 264 13.80 11.27 -0.76
CA VAL A 264 14.71 12.30 -0.23
C VAL A 264 16.11 12.17 -0.84
N VAL A 265 16.64 10.95 -0.99
CA VAL A 265 17.97 10.70 -1.55
C VAL A 265 18.01 10.93 -3.07
N ILE A 266 17.03 10.42 -3.82
CA ILE A 266 16.85 10.70 -5.26
C ILE A 266 16.71 12.22 -5.48
N GLY A 267 16.01 12.90 -4.57
CA GLY A 267 15.87 14.35 -4.52
C GLY A 267 17.17 15.13 -4.22
N GLY A 268 18.27 14.44 -3.90
CA GLY A 268 19.61 15.02 -3.75
C GLY A 268 20.00 15.41 -2.32
N ALA A 269 19.28 14.95 -1.30
CA ALA A 269 19.73 15.07 0.10
C ALA A 269 20.78 14.00 0.44
N SER A 270 21.70 14.34 1.35
CA SER A 270 22.77 13.44 1.79
C SER A 270 22.37 12.68 3.04
N LEU A 271 22.50 11.35 3.04
CA LEU A 271 22.37 10.52 4.25
C LEU A 271 23.42 10.85 5.33
N ALA A 272 24.52 11.50 4.96
CA ALA A 272 25.51 11.98 5.93
C ALA A 272 25.09 13.30 6.61
N GLY A 273 23.99 13.92 6.18
CA GLY A 273 23.52 15.21 6.68
C GLY A 273 24.10 16.43 5.97
N GLY A 274 23.63 17.61 6.38
CA GLY A 274 24.12 18.91 5.93
C GLY A 274 23.64 19.35 4.54
N THR A 275 22.97 18.49 3.77
CA THR A 275 22.41 18.83 2.44
C THR A 275 21.04 18.21 2.21
N GLY A 276 20.15 18.97 1.55
CA GLY A 276 18.78 18.54 1.22
C GLY A 276 17.86 19.75 1.07
N LYS A 277 16.79 19.63 0.29
CA LYS A 277 15.78 20.69 0.09
C LYS A 277 14.41 20.06 -0.11
N ALA A 278 13.36 20.70 0.40
CA ALA A 278 11.98 20.26 0.19
C ALA A 278 11.62 20.12 -1.30
N SER A 279 12.07 21.03 -2.17
CA SER A 279 11.82 20.93 -3.61
C SER A 279 12.48 19.70 -4.26
N GLY A 280 13.68 19.32 -3.81
CA GLY A 280 14.35 18.09 -4.25
C GLY A 280 13.57 16.85 -3.82
N THR A 281 13.16 16.81 -2.56
CA THR A 281 12.32 15.74 -2.01
C THR A 281 11.02 15.54 -2.79
N LEU A 282 10.33 16.64 -3.15
CA LEU A 282 9.12 16.57 -3.96
C LEU A 282 9.40 15.93 -5.34
N ILE A 283 10.47 16.36 -6.01
CA ILE A 283 10.87 15.79 -7.31
C ILE A 283 11.18 14.30 -7.17
N GLY A 284 11.91 13.89 -6.13
CA GLY A 284 12.20 12.47 -5.87
C GLY A 284 10.95 11.64 -5.62
N ALA A 285 9.98 12.16 -4.86
CA ALA A 285 8.69 11.49 -4.65
C ALA A 285 7.88 11.37 -5.95
N LEU A 286 7.88 12.42 -6.78
CA LEU A 286 7.25 12.40 -8.11
C LEU A 286 7.91 11.40 -9.06
N ILE A 287 9.25 11.25 -9.04
CA ILE A 287 9.93 10.22 -9.84
C ILE A 287 9.42 8.83 -9.48
N LEU A 288 9.33 8.50 -8.18
CA LEU A 288 8.83 7.20 -7.74
C LEU A 288 7.36 6.98 -8.11
N ALA A 289 6.51 8.00 -7.95
CA ALA A 289 5.09 7.92 -8.31
C ALA A 289 4.89 7.76 -9.82
N VAL A 290 5.58 8.56 -10.64
CA VAL A 290 5.53 8.45 -12.10
C VAL A 290 6.04 7.08 -12.57
N LEU A 291 7.11 6.57 -11.97
CA LEU A 291 7.64 5.25 -12.31
C LEU A 291 6.63 4.14 -11.99
N ARG A 292 6.01 4.16 -10.81
CA ARG A 292 4.96 3.19 -10.42
C ARG A 292 3.76 3.26 -11.36
N ASN A 293 3.25 4.46 -11.61
CA ASN A 293 2.13 4.68 -12.51
C ASN A 293 2.45 4.22 -13.94
N GLY A 294 3.61 4.62 -14.48
CA GLY A 294 4.06 4.20 -15.81
C GLY A 294 4.19 2.69 -15.96
N LEU A 295 4.82 2.01 -15.00
CA LEU A 295 4.92 0.54 -15.02
C LEU A 295 3.55 -0.14 -14.92
N ASN A 296 2.62 0.43 -14.16
CA ASN A 296 1.23 -0.06 -14.11
C ASN A 296 0.51 0.11 -15.45
N LEU A 297 0.65 1.26 -16.12
CA LEU A 297 0.06 1.51 -17.44
C LEU A 297 0.59 0.56 -18.51
N LEU A 298 1.87 0.19 -18.39
CA LEU A 298 2.53 -0.79 -19.25
C LEU A 298 2.23 -2.24 -18.83
N SER A 299 1.30 -2.45 -17.88
CA SER A 299 0.87 -3.76 -17.38
C SER A 299 2.02 -4.63 -16.84
N VAL A 300 3.07 -3.99 -16.31
CA VAL A 300 4.20 -4.68 -15.66
C VAL A 300 3.74 -5.25 -14.33
N SER A 301 4.03 -6.53 -14.07
CA SER A 301 3.62 -7.17 -12.82
C SER A 301 4.25 -6.50 -11.59
N ALA A 302 3.52 -6.47 -10.47
CA ALA A 302 3.97 -5.85 -9.22
C ALA A 302 5.32 -6.39 -8.72
N PHE A 303 5.61 -7.67 -8.98
CA PHE A 303 6.89 -8.30 -8.63
C PHE A 303 8.07 -7.63 -9.35
N TRP A 304 7.94 -7.37 -10.66
CA TRP A 304 8.97 -6.68 -11.44
C TRP A 304 9.06 -5.20 -11.09
N GLN A 305 7.95 -4.56 -10.74
CA GLN A 305 7.97 -3.17 -10.28
C GLN A 305 8.88 -2.99 -9.05
N GLN A 306 8.81 -3.91 -8.08
CA GLN A 306 9.66 -3.86 -6.88
C GLN A 306 11.15 -3.98 -7.23
N VAL A 307 11.51 -4.87 -8.16
CA VAL A 307 12.89 -5.02 -8.64
C VAL A 307 13.36 -3.72 -9.29
N VAL A 308 12.55 -3.15 -10.19
CA VAL A 308 12.89 -1.90 -10.90
C VAL A 308 13.08 -0.74 -9.92
N ILE A 309 12.15 -0.55 -8.97
CA ILE A 309 12.24 0.51 -7.97
C ILE A 309 13.48 0.33 -7.10
N GLY A 310 13.77 -0.90 -6.64
CA GLY A 310 14.96 -1.19 -5.84
C GLY A 310 16.27 -0.88 -6.58
N VAL A 311 16.35 -1.24 -7.87
CA VAL A 311 17.49 -0.92 -8.74
C VAL A 311 17.65 0.58 -8.94
N VAL A 312 16.56 1.32 -9.19
CA VAL A 312 16.59 2.78 -9.34
C VAL A 312 17.11 3.46 -8.07
N ILE A 313 16.66 3.02 -6.90
CA ILE A 313 17.13 3.54 -5.60
C ILE A 313 18.62 3.25 -5.40
N ALA A 314 19.04 2.00 -5.60
CA ALA A 314 20.44 1.60 -5.44
C ALA A 314 21.38 2.40 -6.35
N LEU A 315 20.98 2.62 -7.60
CA LEU A 315 21.76 3.39 -8.57
C LEU A 315 21.77 4.88 -8.22
N ALA A 316 20.66 5.45 -7.73
CA ALA A 316 20.64 6.83 -7.26
C ALA A 316 21.62 7.05 -6.09
N VAL A 317 21.64 6.13 -5.13
CA VAL A 317 22.57 6.15 -3.98
C VAL A 317 24.02 5.95 -4.43
N LEU A 318 24.27 5.03 -5.36
CA LEU A 318 25.61 4.76 -5.89
C LEU A 318 26.18 5.98 -6.61
N LEU A 319 25.37 6.62 -7.47
CA LEU A 319 25.74 7.85 -8.16
C LEU A 319 26.08 8.97 -7.16
N ASP A 320 25.28 9.13 -6.10
CA ASP A 320 25.57 10.10 -5.04
C ASP A 320 26.90 9.81 -4.31
N THR A 321 27.16 8.53 -4.00
CA THR A 321 28.39 8.10 -3.33
C THR A 321 29.64 8.36 -4.19
N VAL A 322 29.58 8.01 -5.48
CA VAL A 322 30.69 8.23 -6.42
C VAL A 322 30.94 9.71 -6.65
N ARG A 323 29.88 10.53 -6.79
CA ARG A 323 30.00 12.00 -6.90
C ARG A 323 30.73 12.61 -5.71
N ARG A 324 30.44 12.13 -4.50
CA ARG A 324 31.10 12.62 -3.28
C ARG A 324 32.58 12.22 -3.24
N LYS A 325 32.92 10.98 -3.61
CA LYS A 325 34.31 10.53 -3.68
C LYS A 325 35.12 11.31 -4.74
N ALA A 326 34.49 11.68 -5.86
CA ALA A 326 35.08 12.52 -6.89
C ALA A 326 35.16 14.01 -6.51
N GLY A 327 34.36 14.47 -5.55
CA GLY A 327 34.37 15.84 -5.00
C GLY A 327 35.26 16.04 -3.78
N ALA A 328 36.00 15.01 -3.34
CA ALA A 328 36.91 15.07 -2.19
C ALA A 328 38.32 15.60 -2.58
N THR A 329 38.36 16.70 -3.34
CA THR A 329 39.57 17.54 -3.44
C THR A 329 39.15 18.97 -3.11
N PRO A 330 39.62 19.57 -2.01
CA PRO A 330 39.29 20.95 -1.69
C PRO A 330 40.05 21.84 -2.67
N VAL A 331 39.42 22.24 -3.77
CA VAL A 331 40.00 23.25 -4.65
C VAL A 331 39.60 24.61 -4.09
N ALA A 332 40.59 25.25 -3.50
CA ALA A 332 40.59 26.65 -3.13
C ALA A 332 40.11 27.54 -4.29
N ALA A 333 39.55 28.69 -3.92
CA ALA A 333 39.01 29.71 -4.81
C ALA A 333 39.85 29.90 -6.11
N GLY A 334 39.21 29.72 -7.26
CA GLY A 334 39.84 29.94 -8.56
C GLY A 334 38.99 29.45 -9.72
N THR A 335 38.35 30.40 -10.40
CA THR A 335 37.80 30.38 -11.77
C THR A 335 37.86 29.08 -12.60
N GLY A 336 36.67 28.61 -13.03
CA GLY A 336 36.46 27.96 -14.33
C GLY A 336 36.57 26.43 -14.39
N GLY A 337 35.43 25.72 -14.55
CA GLY A 337 35.45 24.31 -15.00
C GLY A 337 34.36 23.35 -14.46
N GLY A 338 33.37 23.80 -13.70
CA GLY A 338 32.51 22.92 -12.87
C GLY A 338 31.34 22.14 -13.54
N ASN A 339 31.20 22.07 -14.87
CA ASN A 339 29.96 21.56 -15.49
C ASN A 339 29.96 20.07 -15.91
N ARG A 340 31.12 19.43 -16.11
CA ARG A 340 31.17 18.07 -16.69
C ARG A 340 30.71 16.96 -15.73
N GLY A 341 31.06 17.05 -14.44
CA GLY A 341 30.69 16.03 -13.44
C GLY A 341 29.21 16.05 -13.06
N ARG A 342 28.55 17.22 -13.13
CA ARG A 342 27.09 17.36 -12.89
C ARG A 342 26.26 16.85 -14.07
N GLN A 343 26.73 17.10 -15.28
CA GLN A 343 26.07 16.63 -16.51
C GLN A 343 26.12 15.09 -16.61
N ALA A 344 27.27 14.47 -16.32
CA ALA A 344 27.39 13.00 -16.34
C ALA A 344 26.42 12.29 -15.36
N ALA A 345 26.22 12.84 -14.16
CA ALA A 345 25.28 12.30 -13.18
C ALA A 345 23.81 12.43 -13.61
N THR A 346 23.50 13.54 -14.30
CA THR A 346 22.16 13.83 -14.81
C THR A 346 21.78 12.88 -15.94
N TYR A 347 22.72 12.63 -16.87
CA TYR A 347 22.54 11.68 -17.95
C TYR A 347 22.56 10.22 -17.47
N GLY A 348 23.32 9.90 -16.41
CA GLY A 348 23.34 8.56 -15.81
C GLY A 348 22.02 8.15 -15.18
N LEU A 349 21.41 9.01 -14.35
CA LEU A 349 20.11 8.70 -13.72
C LEU A 349 18.99 8.62 -14.76
N ALA A 350 18.98 9.54 -15.74
CA ALA A 350 18.03 9.52 -16.84
C ALA A 350 18.17 8.26 -17.72
N ALA A 351 19.40 7.82 -18.01
CA ALA A 351 19.65 6.59 -18.76
C ALA A 351 19.21 5.33 -18.00
N VAL A 352 19.45 5.27 -16.68
CA VAL A 352 19.03 4.16 -15.82
C VAL A 352 17.50 4.00 -15.81
N VAL A 353 16.79 5.11 -15.63
CA VAL A 353 15.33 5.10 -15.62
C VAL A 353 14.77 4.69 -16.98
N THR A 354 15.38 5.15 -18.07
CA THR A 354 14.99 4.78 -19.44
C THR A 354 15.25 3.29 -19.72
N VAL A 355 16.42 2.75 -19.32
CA VAL A 355 16.76 1.33 -19.49
C VAL A 355 15.86 0.43 -18.65
N ALA A 356 15.48 0.85 -17.43
CA ALA A 356 14.56 0.08 -16.59
C ALA A 356 13.16 -0.02 -17.22
N ILE A 357 12.67 1.07 -17.82
CA ILE A 357 11.39 1.09 -18.53
C ILE A 357 11.45 0.25 -19.80
N VAL A 358 12.47 0.44 -20.65
CA VAL A 358 12.64 -0.29 -21.92
C VAL A 358 12.87 -1.78 -21.67
N GLY A 359 13.61 -2.14 -20.62
CA GLY A 359 13.78 -3.53 -20.18
C GLY A 359 12.45 -4.15 -19.77
N ALA A 360 11.67 -3.47 -18.92
CA ALA A 360 10.35 -3.94 -18.50
C ALA A 360 9.38 -4.12 -19.67
N THR A 361 9.38 -3.21 -20.66
CA THR A 361 8.53 -3.33 -21.86
C THR A 361 9.00 -4.43 -22.82
N SER A 362 10.31 -4.68 -22.93
CA SER A 362 10.87 -5.69 -23.84
C SER A 362 10.58 -7.12 -23.38
N PHE A 363 10.40 -7.34 -22.08
CA PHE A 363 9.97 -8.64 -21.53
C PHE A 363 8.46 -8.91 -21.65
N LEU A 364 7.67 -7.93 -22.12
CA LEU A 364 6.20 -8.00 -22.16
C LEU A 364 5.61 -8.06 -23.57
N HIS A 365 6.36 -7.75 -24.63
CA HIS A 365 5.84 -7.77 -26.01
C HIS A 365 5.86 -9.18 -26.62
N ASN A 366 5.11 -10.10 -25.99
CA ASN A 366 4.60 -11.31 -26.63
C ASN A 366 3.06 -11.33 -26.40
N GLY A 367 2.35 -10.39 -27.03
CA GLY A 367 0.89 -10.27 -26.92
C GLY A 367 0.33 -9.25 -27.90
N SER A 368 -0.77 -9.64 -28.58
CA SER A 368 -1.36 -9.10 -29.82
C SER A 368 -1.88 -7.66 -29.78
N ALA A 369 -2.22 -7.14 -30.97
CA ALA A 369 -2.80 -5.83 -31.25
C ALA A 369 -4.00 -5.44 -30.33
N PRO A 370 -4.29 -4.12 -30.16
CA PRO A 370 -5.32 -3.64 -29.24
C PRO A 370 -6.68 -4.19 -29.65
N ALA A 371 -7.33 -4.95 -28.77
CA ALA A 371 -8.73 -5.33 -28.90
C ALA A 371 -9.56 -4.46 -27.96
N ASP A 372 -10.56 -3.77 -28.50
CA ASP A 372 -11.58 -3.07 -27.71
C ASP A 372 -12.78 -4.00 -27.50
N PRO A 373 -13.34 -4.07 -26.28
CA PRO A 373 -13.05 -3.22 -25.11
C PRO A 373 -11.90 -3.71 -24.21
N LYS A 374 -11.31 -2.80 -23.42
CA LYS A 374 -10.31 -3.10 -22.37
C LYS A 374 -10.98 -3.29 -21.00
N LEU A 375 -10.64 -4.36 -20.29
CA LEU A 375 -11.12 -4.66 -18.94
C LEU A 375 -9.99 -4.70 -17.92
N GLY A 376 -10.23 -4.15 -16.74
CA GLY A 376 -9.27 -4.18 -15.62
C GLY A 376 -9.75 -5.13 -14.54
N LEU A 377 -8.89 -6.02 -14.05
CA LEU A 377 -9.16 -6.89 -12.90
C LEU A 377 -8.11 -6.63 -11.81
N SER A 378 -8.52 -6.01 -10.71
CA SER A 378 -7.67 -5.88 -9.52
C SER A 378 -8.04 -6.94 -8.50
N LEU A 379 -7.08 -7.82 -8.18
CA LEU A 379 -7.21 -8.85 -7.15
C LEU A 379 -6.50 -8.45 -5.86
N SER A 380 -7.02 -8.87 -4.70
CA SER A 380 -6.40 -8.54 -3.42
C SER A 380 -4.99 -9.10 -3.30
N THR A 381 -4.77 -10.33 -3.78
CA THR A 381 -3.49 -11.02 -3.72
C THR A 381 -3.40 -12.12 -4.77
N LEU A 382 -2.22 -12.37 -5.34
CA LEU A 382 -1.94 -13.57 -6.14
C LEU A 382 -1.10 -14.63 -5.40
N ASN A 383 -0.81 -14.40 -4.11
CA ASN A 383 -0.08 -15.36 -3.27
C ASN A 383 -0.95 -16.53 -2.81
N ASN A 384 -2.28 -16.45 -2.99
CA ASN A 384 -3.23 -17.50 -2.61
C ASN A 384 -3.77 -18.21 -3.87
N PRO A 385 -3.73 -19.57 -3.94
CA PRO A 385 -4.22 -20.36 -5.07
C PRO A 385 -5.69 -20.13 -5.46
N PHE A 386 -6.54 -19.67 -4.53
CA PHE A 386 -7.93 -19.34 -4.80
C PHE A 386 -8.06 -18.17 -5.80
N PHE A 387 -7.31 -17.08 -5.58
CA PHE A 387 -7.36 -15.91 -6.47
C PHE A 387 -6.63 -16.16 -7.80
N VAL A 388 -5.65 -17.06 -7.81
CA VAL A 388 -5.03 -17.56 -9.05
C VAL A 388 -6.08 -18.22 -9.96
N GLN A 389 -6.97 -19.05 -9.42
CA GLN A 389 -8.06 -19.66 -10.19
C GLN A 389 -9.11 -18.64 -10.65
N ILE A 390 -9.41 -17.61 -9.84
CA ILE A 390 -10.28 -16.49 -10.29
C ILE A 390 -9.66 -15.80 -11.50
N ARG A 391 -8.37 -15.48 -11.45
CA ARG A 391 -7.63 -14.89 -12.58
C ARG A 391 -7.71 -15.78 -13.81
N GLU A 392 -7.45 -17.08 -13.68
CA GLU A 392 -7.47 -18.03 -14.79
C GLU A 392 -8.85 -18.11 -15.45
N GLY A 393 -9.91 -18.20 -14.64
CA GLY A 393 -11.29 -18.19 -15.14
C GLY A 393 -11.67 -16.89 -15.86
N ALA A 394 -11.23 -15.75 -15.33
CA ALA A 394 -11.44 -14.45 -15.96
C ALA A 394 -10.66 -14.32 -17.28
N GLN A 395 -9.38 -14.70 -17.31
CA GLN A 395 -8.54 -14.65 -18.50
C GLN A 395 -9.03 -15.60 -19.60
N ALA A 396 -9.49 -16.80 -19.23
CA ALA A 396 -10.07 -17.74 -20.17
C ALA A 396 -11.35 -17.18 -20.83
N GLU A 397 -12.23 -16.54 -20.06
CA GLU A 397 -13.43 -15.88 -20.61
C GLU A 397 -13.06 -14.68 -21.48
N ALA A 398 -12.13 -13.83 -21.05
CA ALA A 398 -11.69 -12.67 -21.83
C ALA A 398 -11.12 -13.09 -23.20
N ARG A 399 -10.23 -14.10 -23.22
CA ARG A 399 -9.69 -14.68 -24.46
C ARG A 399 -10.79 -15.25 -25.36
N LYS A 400 -11.76 -15.96 -24.78
CA LYS A 400 -12.91 -16.52 -25.52
C LYS A 400 -13.76 -15.42 -26.18
N ARG A 401 -13.83 -14.24 -25.57
CA ARG A 401 -14.61 -13.09 -26.06
C ARG A 401 -13.80 -12.09 -26.88
N GLY A 402 -12.50 -12.32 -27.06
CA GLY A 402 -11.62 -11.41 -27.81
C GLY A 402 -11.39 -10.08 -27.12
N VAL A 403 -11.40 -10.06 -25.78
CA VAL A 403 -11.33 -8.86 -24.94
C VAL A 403 -9.97 -8.81 -24.25
N ASP A 404 -9.37 -7.63 -24.18
CA ASP A 404 -8.13 -7.43 -23.42
C ASP A 404 -8.43 -7.32 -21.92
N LEU A 405 -7.79 -8.15 -21.10
CA LEU A 405 -7.97 -8.18 -19.65
C LEU A 405 -6.63 -7.98 -18.94
N THR A 406 -6.44 -6.78 -18.41
CA THR A 406 -5.31 -6.46 -17.55
C THR A 406 -5.59 -6.91 -16.13
N VAL A 407 -4.73 -7.76 -15.59
CA VAL A 407 -4.86 -8.25 -14.20
C VAL A 407 -3.77 -7.65 -13.34
N THR A 408 -4.14 -7.03 -12.22
CA THR A 408 -3.22 -6.47 -11.24
C THR A 408 -3.34 -7.17 -9.89
N ASP A 409 -2.23 -7.21 -9.17
CA ASP A 409 -2.11 -7.80 -7.83
C ASP A 409 -1.88 -6.69 -6.81
N ALA A 410 -2.79 -6.54 -5.84
CA ALA A 410 -2.68 -5.55 -4.79
C ALA A 410 -1.74 -5.97 -3.64
N ARG A 411 -1.35 -7.25 -3.55
CA ARG A 411 -0.47 -7.80 -2.50
C ARG A 411 -0.95 -7.49 -1.07
N ASP A 412 -2.26 -7.55 -0.89
CA ASP A 412 -2.94 -7.21 0.36
C ASP A 412 -2.69 -5.78 0.86
N ASP A 413 -2.23 -4.87 -0.02
CA ASP A 413 -2.09 -3.43 0.24
C ASP A 413 -3.26 -2.67 -0.44
N ALA A 414 -4.14 -2.10 0.38
CA ALA A 414 -5.30 -1.39 -0.16
C ALA A 414 -4.96 -0.05 -0.81
N SER A 415 -3.84 0.57 -0.45
CA SER A 415 -3.33 1.79 -1.11
C SER A 415 -2.89 1.46 -2.53
N GLN A 416 -2.16 0.35 -2.68
CA GLN A 416 -1.78 -0.18 -3.98
C GLN A 416 -3.01 -0.56 -4.81
N GLN A 417 -4.03 -1.18 -4.20
CA GLN A 417 -5.29 -1.46 -4.90
C GLN A 417 -6.01 -0.17 -5.33
N ALA A 418 -6.06 0.84 -4.46
CA ALA A 418 -6.67 2.12 -4.79
C ALA A 418 -5.97 2.79 -5.99
N ASP A 419 -4.63 2.70 -6.06
CA ASP A 419 -3.84 3.17 -7.21
C ASP A 419 -4.22 2.42 -8.50
N GLN A 420 -4.35 1.08 -8.44
CA GLN A 420 -4.73 0.25 -9.58
C GLN A 420 -6.11 0.60 -10.13
N LEU A 421 -7.11 0.71 -9.25
CA LEU A 421 -8.48 1.06 -9.64
C LEU A 421 -8.54 2.47 -10.25
N GLN A 422 -7.76 3.41 -9.70
CA GLN A 422 -7.69 4.76 -10.24
C GLN A 422 -6.97 4.80 -11.60
N ASN A 423 -5.92 4.00 -11.79
CA ASN A 423 -5.27 3.81 -13.10
C ASN A 423 -6.27 3.28 -14.14
N PHE A 424 -7.05 2.23 -13.80
CA PHE A 424 -8.08 1.74 -14.72
C PHE A 424 -9.11 2.81 -15.06
N THR A 425 -9.55 3.58 -14.07
CA THR A 425 -10.52 4.67 -14.25
C THR A 425 -9.99 5.77 -15.19
N SER A 426 -8.70 6.10 -15.10
CA SER A 426 -8.04 7.17 -15.87
C SER A 426 -7.49 6.74 -17.23
N SER A 427 -7.38 5.43 -17.49
CA SER A 427 -6.73 4.89 -18.71
C SER A 427 -7.74 4.30 -19.70
N GLY A 428 -8.96 4.81 -19.73
CA GLY A 428 -9.97 4.45 -20.73
C GLY A 428 -10.44 3.00 -20.68
N TYR A 429 -10.37 2.32 -19.52
CA TYR A 429 -10.93 0.97 -19.38
C TYR A 429 -12.46 1.01 -19.43
N GLY A 430 -13.06 0.09 -20.18
CA GLY A 430 -14.51 0.03 -20.37
C GLY A 430 -15.26 -0.49 -19.14
N ALA A 431 -14.67 -1.43 -18.39
CA ALA A 431 -15.22 -1.88 -17.12
C ALA A 431 -14.12 -2.37 -16.17
N VAL A 432 -14.41 -2.32 -14.87
CA VAL A 432 -13.48 -2.72 -13.81
C VAL A 432 -14.08 -3.85 -13.00
N ILE A 433 -13.27 -4.88 -12.76
CA ILE A 433 -13.55 -5.98 -11.84
C ILE A 433 -12.63 -5.82 -10.64
N VAL A 434 -13.19 -5.91 -9.44
CA VAL A 434 -12.43 -5.75 -8.19
C VAL A 434 -12.74 -6.86 -7.21
N ASN A 435 -11.70 -7.51 -6.71
CA ASN A 435 -11.73 -8.25 -5.46
C ASN A 435 -11.05 -7.39 -4.38
N PRO A 436 -11.82 -6.72 -3.51
CA PRO A 436 -11.26 -5.75 -2.58
C PRO A 436 -10.34 -6.39 -1.52
N VAL A 437 -9.20 -5.76 -1.27
CA VAL A 437 -8.32 -6.05 -0.12
C VAL A 437 -9.10 -5.86 1.19
N ASP A 438 -9.79 -4.72 1.30
CA ASP A 438 -10.71 -4.39 2.39
C ASP A 438 -12.00 -3.77 1.81
N SER A 439 -13.14 -4.15 2.39
CA SER A 439 -14.45 -3.80 1.80
C SER A 439 -14.71 -2.29 1.86
N ASP A 440 -14.25 -1.61 2.91
CA ASP A 440 -14.39 -0.16 3.05
C ASP A 440 -13.32 0.59 2.25
N ALA A 441 -12.08 0.06 2.23
CA ALA A 441 -10.94 0.65 1.52
C ALA A 441 -11.18 0.92 0.03
N ALA A 442 -11.87 0.00 -0.65
CA ALA A 442 -12.14 0.11 -2.08
C ALA A 442 -13.26 1.11 -2.42
N GLY A 443 -14.06 1.55 -1.44
CA GLY A 443 -15.29 2.32 -1.67
C GLY A 443 -15.07 3.62 -2.44
N ASN A 444 -14.04 4.40 -2.08
CA ASN A 444 -13.75 5.66 -2.76
C ASN A 444 -13.30 5.46 -4.21
N SER A 445 -12.47 4.46 -4.49
CA SER A 445 -12.05 4.12 -5.85
C SER A 445 -13.22 3.65 -6.71
N VAL A 446 -14.14 2.87 -6.16
CA VAL A 446 -15.37 2.44 -6.87
C VAL A 446 -16.30 3.62 -7.15
N LYS A 447 -16.45 4.56 -6.21
CA LYS A 447 -17.19 5.81 -6.46
C LYS A 447 -16.56 6.62 -7.59
N ALA A 448 -15.22 6.71 -7.64
CA ALA A 448 -14.51 7.42 -8.69
C ALA A 448 -14.76 6.79 -10.08
N ALA A 449 -14.69 5.46 -10.19
CA ALA A 449 -15.03 4.74 -11.42
C ALA A 449 -16.49 4.99 -11.85
N GLY A 450 -17.43 4.93 -10.89
CA GLY A 450 -18.84 5.22 -11.18
C GLY A 450 -19.11 6.66 -11.61
N LYS A 451 -18.36 7.66 -11.10
CA LYS A 451 -18.42 9.05 -11.57
C LYS A 451 -17.90 9.22 -13.00
N ALA A 452 -17.04 8.31 -13.46
CA ALA A 452 -16.51 8.25 -14.82
C ALA A 452 -17.35 7.36 -15.75
N ASP A 453 -18.57 6.97 -15.32
CA ASP A 453 -19.47 6.07 -16.05
C ASP A 453 -18.87 4.68 -16.37
N ILE A 454 -17.88 4.24 -15.58
CA ILE A 454 -17.25 2.93 -15.72
C ILE A 454 -17.97 1.92 -14.80
N PRO A 455 -18.65 0.89 -15.34
CA PRO A 455 -19.28 -0.13 -14.52
C PRO A 455 -18.24 -0.95 -13.74
N VAL A 456 -18.52 -1.11 -12.44
CA VAL A 456 -17.68 -1.90 -11.53
C VAL A 456 -18.38 -3.20 -11.14
N ILE A 457 -17.69 -4.32 -11.31
CA ILE A 457 -18.11 -5.64 -10.83
C ILE A 457 -17.25 -6.02 -9.63
N ALA A 458 -17.87 -6.22 -8.47
CA ALA A 458 -17.18 -6.82 -7.34
C ALA A 458 -17.16 -8.35 -7.51
N VAL A 459 -16.04 -8.99 -7.20
CA VAL A 459 -15.90 -10.46 -7.25
C VAL A 459 -15.34 -10.98 -5.93
N ASP A 460 -15.93 -12.08 -5.43
CA ASP A 460 -15.65 -12.77 -4.16
C ASP A 460 -15.93 -11.94 -2.89
N ARG A 461 -15.46 -10.69 -2.82
CA ARG A 461 -15.69 -9.76 -1.71
C ARG A 461 -16.49 -8.54 -2.18
N GLY A 462 -17.42 -8.08 -1.36
CA GLY A 462 -18.21 -6.89 -1.58
C GLY A 462 -17.45 -5.60 -1.27
N VAL A 463 -17.93 -4.50 -1.84
CA VAL A 463 -17.42 -3.14 -1.57
C VAL A 463 -18.47 -2.39 -0.76
N ASN A 464 -18.07 -1.85 0.38
CA ASN A 464 -18.91 -1.04 1.25
C ASN A 464 -18.93 0.42 0.76
N LYS A 465 -19.97 1.16 1.17
CA LYS A 465 -20.13 2.61 0.91
C LYS A 465 -20.12 3.03 -0.57
N ALA A 466 -20.13 2.10 -1.52
CA ALA A 466 -20.17 2.38 -2.96
C ALA A 466 -21.14 1.44 -3.68
N LYS A 467 -21.70 1.89 -4.81
CA LYS A 467 -22.54 1.06 -5.66
C LYS A 467 -21.68 0.35 -6.69
N VAL A 468 -21.85 -0.96 -6.81
CA VAL A 468 -21.30 -1.78 -7.89
C VAL A 468 -22.45 -2.24 -8.79
N ALA A 469 -22.17 -2.49 -10.06
CA ALA A 469 -23.17 -3.01 -11.00
C ALA A 469 -23.61 -4.43 -10.62
N ALA A 470 -22.67 -5.27 -10.17
CA ALA A 470 -22.95 -6.58 -9.59
C ALA A 470 -21.88 -6.99 -8.57
N LEU A 471 -22.28 -7.79 -7.59
CA LEU A 471 -21.39 -8.60 -6.76
C LEU A 471 -21.51 -10.07 -7.17
N VAL A 472 -20.41 -10.66 -7.65
CA VAL A 472 -20.29 -12.07 -8.00
C VAL A 472 -19.53 -12.76 -6.87
N ALA A 473 -20.23 -13.45 -5.97
CA ALA A 473 -19.61 -14.06 -4.80
C ALA A 473 -20.20 -15.43 -4.51
N SER A 474 -19.43 -16.26 -3.83
CA SER A 474 -19.97 -17.51 -3.27
C SER A 474 -21.05 -17.21 -2.23
N ASP A 475 -22.00 -18.13 -2.02
CA ASP A 475 -22.96 -18.00 -0.93
C ASP A 475 -22.29 -18.30 0.43
N ASN A 476 -21.51 -17.33 0.92
CA ASN A 476 -20.65 -17.49 2.11
C ASN A 476 -21.44 -17.80 3.39
N VAL A 477 -22.66 -17.26 3.55
CA VAL A 477 -23.50 -17.56 4.72
C VAL A 477 -23.96 -19.01 4.67
N ALA A 478 -24.48 -19.46 3.52
CA ALA A 478 -24.88 -20.86 3.34
C ALA A 478 -23.68 -21.81 3.48
N GLY A 479 -22.53 -21.44 2.90
CA GLY A 479 -21.29 -22.18 3.05
C GLY A 479 -20.81 -22.26 4.49
N GLY A 480 -20.90 -21.17 5.25
CA GLY A 480 -20.55 -21.15 6.66
C GLY A 480 -21.45 -22.08 7.46
N GLU A 481 -22.76 -22.04 7.22
CA GLU A 481 -23.71 -22.98 7.83
C GLU A 481 -23.36 -24.43 7.51
N LEU A 482 -23.00 -24.72 6.25
CA LEU A 482 -22.55 -26.05 5.82
C LEU A 482 -21.29 -26.50 6.56
N ALA A 483 -20.25 -25.67 6.64
CA ALA A 483 -19.01 -26.00 7.36
C ALA A 483 -19.26 -26.29 8.86
N ALA A 484 -20.04 -25.43 9.52
CA ALA A 484 -20.41 -25.63 10.92
C ALA A 484 -21.21 -26.91 11.14
N ARG A 485 -22.16 -27.19 10.24
CA ARG A 485 -22.95 -28.42 10.27
C ARG A 485 -22.07 -29.65 10.04
N THR A 486 -21.19 -29.62 9.05
CA THR A 486 -20.30 -30.73 8.70
C THR A 486 -19.39 -31.12 9.86
N VAL A 487 -18.78 -30.17 10.57
CA VAL A 487 -17.97 -30.52 11.74
C VAL A 487 -18.82 -31.02 12.90
N ALA A 488 -19.99 -30.42 13.13
CA ALA A 488 -20.86 -30.80 14.24
C ALA A 488 -21.43 -32.21 14.08
N GLU A 489 -21.90 -32.56 12.87
CA GLU A 489 -22.38 -33.90 12.54
C GLU A 489 -21.27 -34.94 12.65
N LYS A 490 -20.04 -34.61 12.21
CA LYS A 490 -18.88 -35.50 12.35
C LYS A 490 -18.51 -35.77 13.81
N LEU A 491 -18.77 -34.82 14.71
CA LEU A 491 -18.59 -34.98 16.15
C LEU A 491 -19.80 -35.62 16.85
N GLY A 492 -20.84 -36.01 16.12
CA GLY A 492 -22.06 -36.60 16.69
C GLY A 492 -22.91 -35.60 17.46
N GLY A 493 -22.86 -34.31 17.08
CA GLY A 493 -23.67 -33.23 17.65
C GLY A 493 -23.17 -32.68 19.00
N LYS A 494 -22.05 -33.17 19.52
CA LYS A 494 -21.45 -32.71 20.78
C LYS A 494 -19.91 -32.69 20.72
N GLY A 495 -19.28 -31.73 21.36
CA GLY A 495 -17.82 -31.65 21.39
C GLY A 495 -17.28 -30.23 21.54
N ARG A 496 -15.96 -30.11 21.54
CA ARG A 496 -15.26 -28.84 21.73
C ARG A 496 -14.53 -28.43 20.46
N ILE A 497 -14.79 -27.24 19.95
CA ILE A 497 -14.19 -26.75 18.70
C ILE A 497 -13.51 -25.40 18.88
N VAL A 498 -12.60 -25.08 17.97
CA VAL A 498 -12.08 -23.72 17.77
C VAL A 498 -12.42 -23.24 16.37
N VAL A 499 -12.47 -21.92 16.17
CA VAL A 499 -12.75 -21.31 14.87
C VAL A 499 -11.58 -20.41 14.47
N LEU A 500 -10.98 -20.68 13.32
CA LEU A 500 -10.02 -19.79 12.67
C LEU A 500 -10.79 -18.87 11.71
N GLN A 501 -10.88 -17.60 12.08
CA GLN A 501 -11.60 -16.58 11.33
C GLN A 501 -10.75 -16.04 10.19
N GLY A 502 -11.42 -15.56 9.14
CA GLY A 502 -10.77 -14.97 7.97
C GLY A 502 -10.17 -13.58 8.21
N GLN A 503 -9.69 -12.96 7.13
CA GLN A 503 -9.20 -11.58 7.15
C GLN A 503 -10.33 -10.61 7.49
N ALA A 504 -10.14 -9.91 8.60
CA ALA A 504 -11.10 -8.92 9.04
C ALA A 504 -11.21 -7.74 8.07
N GLY A 505 -12.38 -7.09 8.03
CA GLY A 505 -12.71 -6.06 7.04
C GLY A 505 -13.29 -6.59 5.72
N THR A 506 -13.09 -7.88 5.41
CA THR A 506 -13.66 -8.52 4.20
C THR A 506 -15.12 -8.97 4.39
N SER A 507 -15.95 -8.85 3.36
CA SER A 507 -17.34 -9.35 3.41
C SER A 507 -17.38 -10.87 3.58
N ALA A 508 -16.49 -11.60 2.90
CA ALA A 508 -16.39 -13.06 2.98
C ALA A 508 -16.14 -13.55 4.43
N ALA A 509 -15.23 -12.91 5.17
CA ALA A 509 -14.99 -13.27 6.58
C ALA A 509 -16.23 -13.03 7.45
N ARG A 510 -16.93 -11.89 7.27
CA ARG A 510 -18.16 -11.57 8.01
C ARG A 510 -19.28 -12.57 7.72
N GLU A 511 -19.54 -12.83 6.45
CA GLU A 511 -20.61 -13.73 5.99
C GLU A 511 -20.36 -15.19 6.40
N ARG A 512 -19.12 -15.68 6.29
CA ARG A 512 -18.76 -17.04 6.75
C ARG A 512 -18.91 -17.16 8.27
N ALA A 513 -18.47 -16.15 9.04
CA ALA A 513 -18.62 -16.14 10.49
C ALA A 513 -20.10 -16.11 10.92
N GLU A 514 -20.94 -15.34 10.23
CA GLU A 514 -22.39 -15.36 10.41
C GLU A 514 -22.97 -16.76 10.14
N GLY A 515 -22.56 -17.38 9.04
CA GLY A 515 -22.96 -18.74 8.68
C GLY A 515 -22.53 -19.76 9.73
N PHE A 516 -21.29 -19.68 10.24
CA PHE A 516 -20.82 -20.54 11.33
C PHE A 516 -21.71 -20.41 12.57
N ALA A 517 -21.99 -19.17 12.99
CA ALA A 517 -22.85 -18.91 14.14
C ALA A 517 -24.27 -19.47 13.93
N LYS A 518 -24.85 -19.29 12.74
CA LYS A 518 -26.17 -19.84 12.39
C LYS A 518 -26.19 -21.37 12.38
N GLY A 519 -25.18 -22.01 11.80
CA GLY A 519 -25.07 -23.47 11.74
C GLY A 519 -24.92 -24.10 13.12
N LEU A 520 -24.08 -23.52 13.97
CA LEU A 520 -23.81 -24.04 15.32
C LEU A 520 -25.01 -23.91 16.27
N LYS A 521 -25.92 -22.94 16.08
CA LYS A 521 -27.16 -22.83 16.88
C LYS A 521 -28.01 -24.10 16.85
N ARG A 522 -27.90 -24.92 15.80
CA ARG A 522 -28.64 -26.19 15.67
C ARG A 522 -28.01 -27.33 16.48
N PHE A 523 -26.81 -27.14 17.01
CA PHE A 523 -26.04 -28.15 17.73
C PHE A 523 -25.59 -27.62 19.10
N PRO A 524 -26.50 -27.49 20.09
CA PRO A 524 -26.18 -26.91 21.39
C PRO A 524 -25.13 -27.70 22.20
N GLY A 525 -24.86 -28.96 21.82
CA GLY A 525 -23.80 -29.77 22.41
C GLY A 525 -22.38 -29.40 21.92
N ILE A 526 -22.25 -28.56 20.90
CA ILE A 526 -20.96 -28.08 20.39
C ILE A 526 -20.57 -26.80 21.13
N LYS A 527 -19.44 -26.84 21.83
CA LYS A 527 -18.87 -25.70 22.55
C LYS A 527 -17.71 -25.10 21.76
N VAL A 528 -17.83 -23.83 21.38
CA VAL A 528 -16.72 -23.06 20.80
C VAL A 528 -15.82 -22.60 21.95
N LEU A 529 -14.58 -23.09 21.99
CA LEU A 529 -13.59 -22.77 23.01
C LEU A 529 -12.94 -21.41 22.75
N ALA A 530 -12.63 -21.12 21.50
CA ALA A 530 -12.00 -19.88 21.07
C ALA A 530 -12.30 -19.59 19.59
N GLN A 531 -12.28 -18.30 19.23
CA GLN A 531 -12.31 -17.84 17.84
C GLN A 531 -11.23 -16.79 17.67
N GLN A 532 -10.35 -16.95 16.68
CA GLN A 532 -9.26 -16.01 16.43
C GLN A 532 -9.04 -15.82 14.92
N PRO A 533 -8.75 -14.60 14.45
CA PRO A 533 -8.41 -14.35 13.05
C PRO A 533 -7.05 -14.96 12.70
N ALA A 534 -6.98 -15.61 11.54
CA ALA A 534 -5.74 -16.06 10.92
C ALA A 534 -5.60 -15.53 9.47
N ASP A 535 -6.39 -14.50 9.12
CA ASP A 535 -6.24 -13.66 7.94
C ASP A 535 -6.20 -14.37 6.58
N PHE A 536 -6.85 -15.52 6.46
CA PHE A 536 -6.80 -16.37 5.26
C PHE A 536 -5.38 -16.85 4.90
N ASP A 537 -4.44 -16.77 5.84
CA ASP A 537 -3.01 -17.05 5.64
C ASP A 537 -2.59 -18.37 6.31
N ARG A 538 -1.78 -19.14 5.59
CA ARG A 538 -1.34 -20.48 6.03
C ARG A 538 -0.40 -20.42 7.23
N ALA A 539 0.52 -19.46 7.28
CA ALA A 539 1.48 -19.34 8.37
C ALA A 539 0.79 -18.84 9.65
N LYS A 540 -0.09 -17.85 9.54
CA LYS A 540 -0.93 -17.40 10.66
C LYS A 540 -1.86 -18.51 11.15
N GLY A 541 -2.43 -19.32 10.24
CA GLY A 541 -3.22 -20.49 10.61
C GLY A 541 -2.45 -21.49 11.47
N LEU A 542 -1.16 -21.70 11.17
CA LEU A 542 -0.25 -22.51 11.99
C LEU A 542 -0.03 -21.89 13.37
N ASP A 543 0.33 -20.61 13.43
CA ASP A 543 0.66 -19.92 14.68
C ASP A 543 -0.54 -19.85 15.63
N VAL A 544 -1.71 -19.43 15.10
CA VAL A 544 -2.96 -19.33 15.87
C VAL A 544 -3.38 -20.71 16.37
N MET A 545 -3.38 -21.74 15.51
CA MET A 545 -3.74 -23.09 15.94
C MET A 545 -2.76 -23.65 16.98
N SER A 546 -1.46 -23.36 16.86
CA SER A 546 -0.46 -23.79 17.83
C SER A 546 -0.74 -23.21 19.22
N ASN A 547 -1.06 -21.92 19.29
CA ASN A 547 -1.42 -21.25 20.54
C ASN A 547 -2.75 -21.79 21.12
N LEU A 548 -3.76 -21.98 20.27
CA LEU A 548 -5.05 -22.52 20.69
C LEU A 548 -4.94 -23.97 21.17
N LEU A 549 -4.09 -24.78 20.55
CA LEU A 549 -3.86 -26.17 20.97
C LEU A 549 -3.14 -26.25 22.32
N GLN A 550 -2.26 -25.29 22.62
CA GLN A 550 -1.63 -25.18 23.94
C GLN A 550 -2.63 -24.77 25.02
N ALA A 551 -3.50 -23.80 24.72
CA ALA A 551 -4.54 -23.34 25.65
C ALA A 551 -5.70 -24.35 25.82
N HIS A 552 -5.99 -25.12 24.76
CA HIS A 552 -7.12 -26.03 24.67
C HIS A 552 -6.68 -27.39 24.09
N PRO A 553 -5.89 -28.18 24.84
CA PRO A 553 -5.38 -29.48 24.38
C PRO A 553 -6.49 -30.52 24.13
N ASP A 554 -7.69 -30.26 24.65
CA ASP A 554 -8.92 -31.03 24.57
C ASP A 554 -9.83 -30.66 23.39
N VAL A 555 -9.35 -29.82 22.46
CA VAL A 555 -10.05 -29.51 21.21
C VAL A 555 -10.30 -30.77 20.37
N GLN A 556 -11.48 -30.89 19.79
CA GLN A 556 -11.92 -32.05 18.99
C GLN A 556 -12.29 -31.67 17.55
N GLY A 557 -12.51 -30.38 17.27
CA GLY A 557 -12.77 -29.89 15.92
C GLY A 557 -12.22 -28.50 15.67
N VAL A 558 -11.94 -28.22 14.40
CA VAL A 558 -11.50 -26.91 13.90
C VAL A 558 -12.37 -26.54 12.71
N ILE A 559 -12.98 -25.36 12.76
CA ILE A 559 -13.56 -24.72 11.58
C ILE A 559 -12.60 -23.63 11.14
N ALA A 560 -12.05 -23.73 9.94
CA ALA A 560 -11.25 -22.68 9.34
C ALA A 560 -12.05 -21.98 8.24
N ALA A 561 -12.06 -20.65 8.25
CA ALA A 561 -12.79 -19.88 7.26
C ALA A 561 -12.19 -19.98 5.85
N ASN A 562 -11.03 -20.61 5.66
CA ASN A 562 -10.51 -21.03 4.37
C ASN A 562 -9.52 -22.21 4.48
N ASP A 563 -9.14 -22.79 3.34
CA ASP A 563 -8.26 -23.95 3.27
C ASP A 563 -6.82 -23.62 3.65
N GLU A 564 -6.32 -22.43 3.34
CA GLU A 564 -4.95 -22.03 3.73
C GLU A 564 -4.76 -22.06 5.25
N MET A 565 -5.72 -21.47 6.00
CA MET A 565 -5.71 -21.54 7.46
C MET A 565 -5.94 -22.97 7.97
N ALA A 566 -6.79 -23.75 7.29
CA ALA A 566 -7.01 -25.16 7.63
C ALA A 566 -5.72 -25.99 7.50
N LEU A 567 -4.95 -25.77 6.43
CA LEU A 567 -3.67 -26.42 6.18
C LEU A 567 -2.60 -26.01 7.20
N GLY A 568 -2.58 -24.73 7.59
CA GLY A 568 -1.80 -24.25 8.72
C GLY A 568 -2.16 -24.97 10.03
N ALA A 569 -3.47 -25.09 10.31
CA ALA A 569 -3.98 -25.79 11.49
C ALA A 569 -3.63 -27.29 11.49
N ILE A 570 -3.73 -27.95 10.33
CA ILE A 570 -3.32 -29.35 10.15
C ILE A 570 -1.85 -29.52 10.52
N LYS A 571 -0.99 -28.60 10.09
CA LYS A 571 0.44 -28.61 10.43
C LYS A 571 0.67 -28.45 11.95
N ALA A 572 -0.06 -27.58 12.63
CA ALA A 572 0.00 -27.43 14.09
C ALA A 572 -0.47 -28.70 14.83
N LEU A 573 -1.54 -29.33 14.33
CA LEU A 573 -2.15 -30.52 14.92
C LEU A 573 -1.32 -31.80 14.70
N GLY A 574 -0.51 -31.84 13.65
CA GLY A 574 0.27 -33.01 13.26
C GLY A 574 -0.61 -34.25 13.09
N ALA A 575 -0.24 -35.35 13.75
CA ALA A 575 -0.95 -36.63 13.65
C ALA A 575 -2.39 -36.62 14.21
N LYS A 576 -2.80 -35.57 14.93
CA LYS A 576 -4.17 -35.43 15.46
C LYS A 576 -5.16 -35.03 14.36
N ALA A 577 -4.71 -34.33 13.31
CA ALA A 577 -5.56 -33.82 12.24
C ALA A 577 -6.25 -34.96 11.47
N GLY A 578 -7.57 -34.82 11.27
CA GLY A 578 -8.40 -35.81 10.59
C GLY A 578 -8.71 -37.07 11.41
N ARG A 579 -8.06 -37.24 12.57
CA ARG A 579 -8.25 -38.37 13.49
C ARG A 579 -8.96 -37.93 14.76
N SER A 580 -8.22 -37.50 15.78
CA SER A 580 -8.78 -37.02 17.04
C SER A 580 -9.29 -35.59 16.96
N VAL A 581 -8.82 -34.81 15.99
CA VAL A 581 -9.28 -33.43 15.73
C VAL A 581 -9.75 -33.33 14.28
N GLN A 582 -11.05 -33.08 14.11
CA GLN A 582 -11.69 -32.99 12.80
C GLN A 582 -11.58 -31.56 12.27
N VAL A 583 -10.91 -31.38 11.13
CA VAL A 583 -10.68 -30.05 10.53
C VAL A 583 -11.61 -29.87 9.34
N VAL A 584 -12.37 -28.79 9.31
CA VAL A 584 -13.19 -28.38 8.16
C VAL A 584 -12.69 -27.05 7.63
N GLY A 585 -12.34 -27.04 6.35
CA GLY A 585 -11.91 -25.86 5.61
C GLY A 585 -13.01 -25.28 4.72
N PHE A 586 -12.62 -24.33 3.88
CA PHE A 586 -13.47 -23.62 2.94
C PHE A 586 -12.60 -23.20 1.75
N ASP A 587 -13.11 -23.21 0.53
CA ASP A 587 -12.49 -22.79 -0.75
C ASP A 587 -12.39 -23.95 -1.74
N GLY A 588 -11.95 -25.14 -1.32
CA GLY A 588 -11.66 -26.25 -2.22
C GLY A 588 -10.41 -26.01 -3.06
N THR A 589 -9.35 -25.46 -2.46
CA THR A 589 -8.08 -25.25 -3.15
C THR A 589 -7.43 -26.58 -3.53
N PRO A 590 -6.54 -26.63 -4.55
CA PRO A 590 -5.86 -27.88 -4.92
C PRO A 590 -5.17 -28.58 -3.73
N ASP A 591 -4.50 -27.80 -2.87
CA ASP A 591 -3.86 -28.31 -1.65
C ASP A 591 -4.90 -28.76 -0.61
N GLY A 592 -6.00 -28.03 -0.45
CA GLY A 592 -7.11 -28.40 0.43
C GLY A 592 -7.77 -29.71 0.01
N LEU A 593 -8.08 -29.86 -1.28
CA LEU A 593 -8.64 -31.09 -1.86
C LEU A 593 -7.68 -32.27 -1.73
N LYS A 594 -6.37 -32.04 -1.88
CA LYS A 594 -5.36 -33.06 -1.59
C LYS A 594 -5.39 -33.48 -0.12
N ALA A 595 -5.47 -32.52 0.81
CA ALA A 595 -5.59 -32.82 2.24
C ALA A 595 -6.90 -33.56 2.59
N VAL A 596 -8.00 -33.31 1.87
CA VAL A 596 -9.24 -34.09 1.98
C VAL A 596 -9.03 -35.52 1.52
N LYS A 597 -8.36 -35.72 0.38
CA LYS A 597 -8.04 -37.05 -0.17
C LYS A 597 -7.13 -37.84 0.78
N ASP A 598 -6.15 -37.17 1.36
CA ASP A 598 -5.19 -37.75 2.32
C ASP A 598 -5.82 -37.98 3.71
N GLY A 599 -6.98 -37.35 3.97
CA GLY A 599 -7.76 -37.49 5.19
C GLY A 599 -7.28 -36.65 6.38
N SER A 600 -6.31 -35.76 6.18
CA SER A 600 -5.86 -34.80 7.20
C SER A 600 -6.82 -33.61 7.35
N LEU A 601 -7.52 -33.25 6.27
CA LEU A 601 -8.67 -32.37 6.25
C LEU A 601 -9.94 -33.23 6.14
N TYR A 602 -10.92 -33.08 7.03
CA TYR A 602 -12.13 -33.90 6.97
C TYR A 602 -13.02 -33.49 5.78
N ALA A 603 -13.22 -32.19 5.61
CA ALA A 603 -14.00 -31.63 4.51
C ALA A 603 -13.51 -30.23 4.16
N SER A 604 -13.76 -29.81 2.93
CA SER A 604 -13.71 -28.40 2.53
C SER A 604 -15.03 -27.98 1.93
N VAL A 605 -15.56 -26.83 2.34
CA VAL A 605 -16.69 -26.21 1.65
C VAL A 605 -16.14 -25.53 0.39
N ALA A 606 -16.13 -26.29 -0.69
CA ALA A 606 -15.50 -25.90 -1.94
C ALA A 606 -16.30 -24.84 -2.68
N GLN A 607 -15.59 -23.79 -3.08
CA GLN A 607 -16.05 -22.73 -3.95
C GLN A 607 -15.77 -23.09 -5.42
N GLN A 608 -16.20 -22.22 -6.34
CA GLN A 608 -15.95 -22.37 -7.78
C GLN A 608 -15.21 -21.12 -8.31
N PRO A 609 -13.93 -20.91 -7.95
CA PRO A 609 -13.19 -19.68 -8.25
C PRO A 609 -13.08 -19.39 -9.76
N THR A 610 -12.88 -20.43 -10.57
CA THR A 610 -12.84 -20.32 -12.04
C THR A 610 -14.17 -19.76 -12.58
N GLN A 611 -15.30 -20.17 -12.00
CA GLN A 611 -16.60 -19.63 -12.37
C GLN A 611 -16.82 -18.20 -11.87
N LEU A 612 -16.34 -17.85 -10.68
CA LEU A 612 -16.40 -16.47 -10.18
C LEU A 612 -15.73 -15.51 -11.17
N GLY A 613 -14.50 -15.83 -11.60
CA GLY A 613 -13.79 -15.03 -12.61
C GLY A 613 -14.51 -14.95 -13.95
N ARG A 614 -14.99 -16.09 -14.46
CA ARG A 614 -15.74 -16.17 -15.73
C ARG A 614 -17.02 -15.33 -15.70
N ILE A 615 -17.81 -15.45 -14.64
CA ILE A 615 -19.07 -14.71 -14.46
C ILE A 615 -18.80 -13.22 -14.28
N ALA A 616 -17.74 -12.85 -13.55
CA ALA A 616 -17.35 -11.44 -13.38
C ALA A 616 -17.04 -10.77 -14.73
N VAL A 617 -16.24 -11.41 -15.60
CA VAL A 617 -15.98 -10.91 -16.96
C VAL A 617 -17.25 -10.84 -17.80
N THR A 618 -18.10 -11.87 -17.73
CA THR A 618 -19.38 -11.88 -18.44
C THR A 618 -20.28 -10.71 -18.03
N ASN A 619 -20.37 -10.43 -16.73
CA ASN A 619 -21.16 -9.34 -16.19
C ASN A 619 -20.53 -7.97 -16.48
N ALA A 620 -19.21 -7.86 -16.48
CA ALA A 620 -18.50 -6.62 -16.83
C ALA A 620 -18.81 -6.21 -18.27
N LEU A 621 -18.71 -7.15 -19.23
CA LEU A 621 -19.07 -6.92 -20.63
C LEU A 621 -20.55 -6.59 -20.79
N LYS A 622 -21.43 -7.32 -20.12
CA LYS A 622 -22.87 -7.05 -20.18
C LYS A 622 -23.22 -5.66 -19.64
N ALA A 623 -22.58 -5.23 -18.55
CA ALA A 623 -22.78 -3.91 -17.98
C ALA A 623 -22.23 -2.81 -18.88
N LEU A 624 -21.07 -3.04 -19.52
CA LEU A 624 -20.48 -2.14 -20.52
C LEU A 624 -21.42 -1.93 -21.72
N ASP A 625 -22.09 -2.98 -22.19
CA ASP A 625 -23.06 -2.90 -23.29
C ASP A 625 -24.42 -2.27 -22.88
N GLY A 626 -24.52 -1.68 -21.68
CA GLY A 626 -25.76 -1.10 -21.13
C GLY A 626 -26.82 -2.13 -20.70
N GLY A 627 -26.45 -3.41 -20.65
CA GLY A 627 -27.33 -4.51 -20.26
C GLY A 627 -27.57 -4.59 -18.74
N LYS A 628 -28.76 -5.02 -18.33
CA LYS A 628 -29.07 -5.24 -16.90
C LYS A 628 -28.34 -6.46 -16.35
N VAL A 629 -27.52 -6.27 -15.33
CA VAL A 629 -26.90 -7.32 -14.52
C VAL A 629 -27.63 -7.49 -13.19
N ALA A 630 -27.66 -8.71 -12.65
CA ALA A 630 -28.22 -8.94 -11.33
C ALA A 630 -27.29 -8.31 -10.27
N PRO A 631 -27.82 -7.51 -9.31
CA PRO A 631 -26.99 -6.85 -8.31
C PRO A 631 -26.15 -7.82 -7.45
N MET A 632 -26.65 -9.03 -7.25
CA MET A 632 -25.97 -10.10 -6.53
C MET A 632 -26.09 -11.41 -7.31
N VAL A 633 -24.96 -12.04 -7.60
CA VAL A 633 -24.88 -13.37 -8.19
C VAL A 633 -24.21 -14.29 -7.17
N LYS A 634 -25.03 -15.17 -6.58
CA LYS A 634 -24.56 -16.17 -5.62
C LYS A 634 -24.11 -17.43 -6.36
N VAL A 635 -22.82 -17.72 -6.31
CA VAL A 635 -22.27 -18.98 -6.82
C VAL A 635 -22.39 -20.05 -5.73
N PRO A 636 -22.99 -21.21 -6.03
CA PRO A 636 -23.18 -22.25 -5.03
C PRO A 636 -21.85 -22.86 -4.61
N VAL A 637 -21.77 -23.22 -3.33
CA VAL A 637 -20.65 -23.97 -2.75
C VAL A 637 -21.05 -25.42 -2.53
N LYS A 638 -20.07 -26.33 -2.49
CA LYS A 638 -20.31 -27.77 -2.29
C LYS A 638 -19.40 -28.29 -1.19
N VAL A 639 -19.93 -29.11 -0.29
CA VAL A 639 -19.10 -29.81 0.68
C VAL A 639 -18.35 -30.93 -0.04
N VAL A 640 -17.02 -30.84 -0.02
CA VAL A 640 -16.13 -31.87 -0.58
C VAL A 640 -15.51 -32.64 0.57
N THR A 641 -15.69 -33.96 0.52
CA THR A 641 -15.19 -34.95 1.48
C THR A 641 -14.44 -36.03 0.72
N ARG A 642 -13.82 -36.97 1.44
CA ARG A 642 -13.06 -38.07 0.82
C ARG A 642 -13.91 -38.90 -0.15
N GLU A 643 -15.22 -38.98 0.09
CA GLU A 643 -16.15 -39.75 -0.72
C GLU A 643 -16.41 -39.15 -2.11
N ASN A 644 -16.33 -37.82 -2.25
CA ASN A 644 -16.69 -37.12 -3.50
C ASN A 644 -15.54 -36.30 -4.14
N VAL A 645 -14.39 -36.17 -3.47
CA VAL A 645 -13.25 -35.37 -3.95
C VAL A 645 -12.74 -35.79 -5.33
N ALA A 646 -12.80 -37.08 -5.68
CA ALA A 646 -12.36 -37.59 -6.98
C ALA A 646 -13.21 -37.09 -8.16
N GLY A 647 -14.46 -36.70 -7.91
CA GLY A 647 -15.38 -36.18 -8.93
C GLY A 647 -15.54 -34.66 -8.90
N PHE A 648 -14.85 -33.96 -8.01
CA PHE A 648 -14.95 -32.51 -7.90
C PHE A 648 -14.03 -31.82 -8.93
N THR A 649 -14.63 -30.97 -9.77
CA THR A 649 -13.94 -30.05 -10.67
C THR A 649 -14.37 -28.64 -10.29
N GLY A 650 -13.41 -27.79 -9.90
CA GLY A 650 -13.63 -26.46 -9.33
C GLY A 650 -13.80 -25.33 -10.34
#